data_AF-A0A926UH27-F1
#
_entry.id   AF-A0A926UH27-F1
#
_cell.length_a   1.000
_cell.length_b   1.000
_cell.length_c   1.000
_cell.angle_alpha   90.00
_cell.angle_beta   90.00
_cell.angle_gamma   90.00
#
_symmetry.space_group_name_H-M   'P 1'
#
loop_
_entity.id
_entity.type
_entity.pdbx_description
1 polymer ?
#
loop_
_entity_poly.entity_id
_entity_poly.type
_entity_poly.pdbx_seq_one_letter_code
_entity_poly.pdbx_strand_id
1 'polypeptide(L)'
;MTSQSPQNNISTDSNNENQTSASNSPVELTLTEVNESFNYIKSIHNHIKREYEIIKEAKRLDIPPDSYRRLLEAYIASNETSLFNSTLLKPVKFMDRCLGDFVQWCENISLYKLTVVLGQGTLLLAMGSYFIDGPQRKEQALNDAKKLILDSSSLEFNSQRIDAFEFLNKNCTTLVGIEAPKAYMPNLQLNKCYELKIDWQTFFQKPRLFHYQGAEIRYANLAGANLQGANLKNANLAGANLQGANLKNANLAGANLQGANLKNANLSGANLQGANLKIANLQYALMNRANFKNTDFSEANLFGSNLTWADLSKSQLYKVNLSRTLMSRVNLQGADLYGANLEYSSLTYADLRRETNLRQAKLKGTNLYNAYFSSISQLQRGLNWQQALIDKNWQQKITQQQKVPKIGVILSPSDTIFQSYLEGIKSVKGVEVITISSGPTVAEEAQTVDKFINAGVDAIIFRPEDPDDSVAAIKKAFDQGIIIINIGDCIDELVSNTGVFGCYEGDSIKMGSDATLVMLDYMKHNYPNKPINIGMVDGTRIGRVYPYYRGFKETMENSGVEWHEIASTDAIDQIDISKIKEMLTNYPQINVIWSGSDSTTSAAVTAVQELGLGRKVKVFGIMDLTAQKAKMLADPNNPLQSIIDQSPKIAGKKAAERVLEVFCRENIGYQYYLIPHRLLNNSDHKLGTDDEKPSVTGDR
;
A
#
# COMPACT_ATOMS: atom_id res chain seq x y z
N MET A 1 -83.95 -7.07 -36.08
CA MET A 1 -83.80 -8.24 -35.20
C MET A 1 -83.42 -7.71 -33.83
N THR A 2 -84.44 -7.72 -32.97
CA THR A 2 -84.56 -7.43 -31.52
C THR A 2 -83.26 -7.29 -30.71
N SER A 3 -83.06 -6.29 -29.84
CA SER A 3 -83.82 -5.07 -29.51
C SER A 3 -83.00 -4.16 -28.57
N GLN A 4 -82.92 -2.88 -28.95
CA GLN A 4 -82.92 -1.64 -28.15
C GLN A 4 -81.75 -1.26 -27.22
N SER A 5 -81.11 -0.15 -27.64
CA SER A 5 -80.42 0.94 -26.92
C SER A 5 -81.36 1.74 -25.99
N PRO A 6 -81.01 2.89 -25.32
CA PRO A 6 -79.73 3.55 -24.94
C PRO A 6 -79.76 4.19 -23.49
N GLN A 7 -78.78 5.05 -23.17
CA GLN A 7 -78.87 6.32 -22.38
C GLN A 7 -78.17 6.45 -21.00
N ASN A 8 -77.16 7.31 -20.99
CA ASN A 8 -76.80 8.22 -19.90
C ASN A 8 -77.92 9.26 -19.68
N ASN A 9 -78.31 9.55 -18.43
CA ASN A 9 -78.10 10.84 -17.71
C ASN A 9 -79.12 11.14 -16.58
N ILE A 10 -78.55 11.51 -15.41
CA ILE A 10 -78.97 12.57 -14.46
C ILE A 10 -80.01 12.27 -13.33
N SER A 11 -79.46 12.26 -12.10
CA SER A 11 -79.92 12.77 -10.76
C SER A 11 -81.32 12.42 -10.23
N THR A 12 -81.58 12.07 -8.96
CA THR A 12 -81.06 12.49 -7.63
C THR A 12 -81.41 11.43 -6.56
N ASP A 13 -80.56 11.35 -5.52
CA ASP A 13 -80.81 10.91 -4.12
C ASP A 13 -81.51 9.57 -3.81
N SER A 14 -80.72 8.60 -3.31
CA SER A 14 -80.70 8.17 -1.90
C SER A 14 -80.10 6.75 -1.72
N ASN A 15 -79.14 6.65 -0.80
CA ASN A 15 -78.70 5.53 0.04
C ASN A 15 -78.43 4.10 -0.50
N ASN A 16 -77.18 3.70 -0.23
CA ASN A 16 -76.71 2.47 0.43
C ASN A 16 -75.83 1.45 -0.34
N GLU A 17 -74.63 1.30 0.26
CA GLU A 17 -73.88 0.06 0.52
C GLU A 17 -73.07 -0.60 -0.61
N ASN A 18 -71.76 -0.29 -0.65
CA ASN A 18 -70.71 -1.14 -0.04
C ASN A 18 -69.31 -0.74 -0.51
N GLN A 19 -68.52 -0.15 0.39
CA GLN A 19 -67.05 -0.11 0.32
C GLN A 19 -66.51 -0.65 1.65
N THR A 20 -65.86 -1.81 1.59
CA THR A 20 -65.05 -2.34 2.69
C THR A 20 -63.65 -1.75 2.60
N SER A 21 -63.28 -0.99 3.62
CA SER A 21 -61.94 -0.46 3.89
C SER A 21 -61.02 -1.56 4.41
N ALA A 22 -59.77 -1.61 3.90
CA ALA A 22 -58.69 -2.36 4.53
C ALA A 22 -58.24 -1.62 5.80
N SER A 23 -58.49 -2.21 6.97
CA SER A 23 -58.03 -1.69 8.26
C SER A 23 -56.54 -2.03 8.45
N ASN A 24 -55.66 -1.02 8.44
CA ASN A 24 -54.25 -1.18 8.82
C ASN A 24 -54.17 -1.73 10.26
N SER A 25 -53.18 -2.60 10.54
CA SER A 25 -53.04 -3.13 11.89
C SER A 25 -52.65 -2.01 12.86
N PRO A 26 -53.06 -2.07 14.14
CA PRO A 26 -52.72 -1.04 15.14
C PRO A 26 -51.21 -0.76 15.24
N VAL A 27 -50.37 -1.76 14.98
CA VAL A 27 -48.91 -1.69 15.06
C VAL A 27 -48.30 -0.87 13.91
N GLU A 28 -48.84 -1.00 12.68
CA GLU A 28 -48.36 -0.25 11.51
C GLU A 28 -48.71 1.24 11.61
N LEU A 29 -49.86 1.55 12.21
CA LEU A 29 -50.25 2.92 12.53
C LEU A 29 -49.28 3.55 13.54
N THR A 30 -48.90 2.82 14.60
CA THR A 30 -47.95 3.32 15.61
C THR A 30 -46.53 3.53 15.06
N LEU A 31 -46.04 2.63 14.20
CA LEU A 31 -44.70 2.77 13.58
C LEU A 31 -44.60 3.96 12.63
N THR A 32 -45.66 4.23 11.87
CA THR A 32 -45.73 5.37 10.96
C THR A 32 -45.69 6.69 11.75
N GLU A 33 -46.47 6.78 12.83
CA GLU A 33 -46.50 7.96 13.70
C GLU A 33 -45.16 8.25 14.39
N VAL A 34 -44.43 7.21 14.82
CA VAL A 34 -43.09 7.35 15.42
C VAL A 34 -42.08 7.85 14.39
N ASN A 35 -42.14 7.35 13.16
CA ASN A 35 -41.20 7.72 12.10
C ASN A 35 -41.42 9.17 11.62
N GLU A 36 -42.67 9.60 11.50
CA GLU A 36 -43.02 11.00 11.23
C GLU A 36 -42.55 11.92 12.36
N SER A 37 -42.73 11.49 13.62
CA SER A 37 -42.23 12.19 14.80
C SER A 37 -40.71 12.38 14.75
N PHE A 38 -39.94 11.34 14.44
CA PHE A 38 -38.48 11.45 14.32
C PHE A 38 -38.03 12.36 13.18
N ASN A 39 -38.69 12.32 12.02
CA ASN A 39 -38.39 13.22 10.91
C ASN A 39 -38.66 14.69 11.27
N TYR A 40 -39.78 14.94 11.94
CA TYR A 40 -40.10 16.26 12.46
C TYR A 40 -39.04 16.76 13.44
N ILE A 41 -38.70 15.97 14.47
CA ILE A 41 -37.69 16.38 15.47
C ILE A 41 -36.30 16.55 14.84
N LYS A 42 -35.91 15.70 13.88
CA LYS A 42 -34.64 15.83 13.13
C LYS A 42 -34.53 17.17 12.41
N SER A 43 -35.64 17.71 11.89
CA SER A 43 -35.64 18.97 11.15
C SER A 43 -35.38 20.22 12.01
N ILE A 44 -35.44 20.10 13.34
CA ILE A 44 -35.31 21.23 14.28
C ILE A 44 -33.82 21.44 14.62
N HIS A 45 -33.25 22.56 14.16
CA HIS A 45 -31.82 22.86 14.33
C HIS A 45 -31.48 23.52 15.67
N ASN A 46 -32.45 24.18 16.33
CA ASN A 46 -32.23 24.81 17.64
C ASN A 46 -32.29 23.76 18.76
N HIS A 47 -31.17 23.54 19.46
CA HIS A 47 -31.02 22.48 20.46
C HIS A 47 -32.02 22.55 21.63
N ILE A 48 -32.33 23.75 22.15
CA ILE A 48 -33.27 23.91 23.27
C ILE A 48 -34.69 23.60 22.81
N LYS A 49 -35.08 24.09 21.63
CA LYS A 49 -36.40 23.82 21.04
C LYS A 49 -36.57 22.33 20.68
N ARG A 50 -35.52 21.71 20.16
CA ARG A 50 -35.50 20.28 19.83
C ARG A 50 -35.71 19.42 21.07
N GLU A 51 -35.04 19.77 22.16
CA GLU A 51 -35.16 19.06 23.44
C GLU A 51 -36.55 19.16 24.06
N TYR A 52 -37.17 20.33 23.97
CA TYR A 52 -38.57 20.53 24.38
C TYR A 52 -39.54 19.66 23.54
N GLU A 53 -39.39 19.66 22.21
CA GLU A 53 -40.25 18.87 21.34
C GLU A 53 -39.99 17.35 21.48
N ILE A 54 -38.78 16.92 21.81
CA ILE A 54 -38.45 15.53 22.17
C ILE A 54 -39.30 15.08 23.37
N ILE A 55 -39.33 15.85 24.46
CA ILE A 55 -40.08 15.48 25.66
C ILE A 55 -41.59 15.45 25.37
N LYS A 56 -42.07 16.39 24.56
CA LYS A 56 -43.46 16.53 24.17
C LYS A 56 -43.93 15.38 23.27
N GLU A 57 -43.17 15.02 22.24
CA GLU A 57 -43.47 13.90 21.36
C GLU A 57 -43.33 12.55 22.08
N ALA A 58 -42.31 12.40 22.93
CA ALA A 58 -42.16 11.23 23.78
C ALA A 58 -43.40 11.03 24.67
N LYS A 59 -43.92 12.10 25.29
CA LYS A 59 -45.14 12.06 26.07
C LYS A 59 -46.39 11.77 25.22
N ARG A 60 -46.49 12.32 24.02
CA ARG A 60 -47.61 12.06 23.09
C ARG A 60 -47.70 10.57 22.71
N LEU A 61 -46.54 9.94 22.54
CA LEU A 61 -46.42 8.53 22.15
C LEU A 61 -46.32 7.57 23.35
N ASP A 62 -46.44 8.09 24.58
CA ASP A 62 -46.28 7.37 25.84
C ASP A 62 -44.93 6.62 25.97
N ILE A 63 -43.86 7.22 25.42
CA ILE A 63 -42.48 6.73 25.48
C ILE A 63 -41.71 7.57 26.51
N PRO A 64 -40.91 6.96 27.41
CA PRO A 64 -40.03 7.72 28.29
C PRO A 64 -39.07 8.63 27.48
N PRO A 65 -38.90 9.92 27.83
CA PRO A 65 -38.12 10.87 27.03
C PRO A 65 -36.69 10.40 26.70
N ASP A 66 -36.00 9.76 27.65
CA ASP A 66 -34.65 9.22 27.41
C ASP A 66 -34.63 8.05 26.41
N SER A 67 -35.69 7.25 26.39
CA SER A 67 -35.84 6.17 25.40
C SER A 67 -36.15 6.73 24.02
N TYR A 68 -36.99 7.76 23.93
CA TYR A 68 -37.25 8.48 22.68
C TYR A 68 -35.97 9.15 22.14
N ARG A 69 -35.15 9.78 22.99
CA ARG A 69 -33.85 10.37 22.60
C ARG A 69 -32.93 9.34 21.95
N ARG A 70 -32.75 8.20 22.61
CA ARG A 70 -31.89 7.11 22.09
C ARG A 70 -32.39 6.56 20.76
N LEU A 71 -33.70 6.38 20.62
CA LEU A 71 -34.31 5.92 19.37
C LEU A 71 -34.12 6.94 18.24
N LEU A 72 -34.28 8.24 18.52
CA LEU A 72 -34.04 9.32 17.58
C LEU A 72 -32.56 9.41 17.16
N GLU A 73 -31.62 9.27 18.10
CA GLU A 73 -30.17 9.25 17.82
C GLU A 73 -29.79 8.07 16.92
N ALA A 74 -30.34 6.88 17.21
CA ALA A 74 -30.15 5.70 16.37
C ALA A 74 -30.76 5.88 14.97
N TYR A 75 -31.94 6.50 14.88
CA TYR A 75 -32.60 6.84 13.61
C TYR A 75 -31.75 7.77 12.75
N ILE A 76 -31.16 8.81 13.35
CA ILE A 76 -30.28 9.75 12.64
C ILE A 76 -28.98 9.07 12.18
N ALA A 77 -28.33 8.29 13.05
CA ALA A 77 -27.10 7.57 12.71
C ALA A 77 -27.29 6.53 11.58
N SER A 78 -28.48 5.95 11.46
CA SER A 78 -28.81 5.00 10.38
C SER A 78 -28.94 5.66 9.00
N ASN A 79 -29.20 6.97 8.95
CA ASN A 79 -29.40 7.74 7.72
C ASN A 79 -28.12 8.45 7.23
N GLU A 80 -27.04 8.49 8.02
CA GLU A 80 -25.82 9.26 7.70
C GLU A 80 -24.62 8.41 7.22
N THR A 81 -24.70 7.08 7.16
CA THR A 81 -23.56 6.23 6.77
C THR A 81 -23.62 5.77 5.31
N SER A 82 -22.73 6.32 4.48
CA SER A 82 -22.48 5.96 3.07
C SER A 82 -21.92 4.54 2.84
N LEU A 83 -21.82 3.71 3.88
CA LEU A 83 -21.27 2.35 3.88
C LEU A 83 -22.29 1.23 3.56
N PHE A 84 -23.58 1.54 3.38
CA PHE A 84 -24.64 0.52 3.28
C PHE A 84 -25.67 0.77 2.18
N ASN A 85 -25.22 1.01 0.95
CA ASN A 85 -26.08 1.03 -0.24
C ASN A 85 -26.22 -0.34 -0.95
N SER A 86 -25.97 -1.46 -0.26
CA SER A 86 -26.31 -2.79 -0.78
C SER A 86 -27.77 -3.13 -0.47
N THR A 87 -28.59 -3.36 -1.49
CA THR A 87 -29.97 -3.87 -1.41
C THR A 87 -30.11 -5.22 -0.69
N LEU A 88 -29.00 -5.93 -0.44
CA LEU A 88 -28.97 -7.22 0.24
C LEU A 88 -29.32 -7.19 1.75
N LEU A 89 -29.20 -6.04 2.43
CA LEU A 89 -29.21 -5.97 3.91
C LEU A 89 -30.25 -5.02 4.51
N LYS A 90 -31.21 -4.50 3.73
CA LYS A 90 -32.15 -3.48 4.22
C LYS A 90 -33.25 -3.92 5.22
N PRO A 91 -33.68 -5.20 5.36
CA PRO A 91 -34.74 -5.53 6.33
C PRO A 91 -34.28 -6.26 7.61
N VAL A 92 -32.99 -6.28 7.98
CA VAL A 92 -32.53 -7.08 9.15
C VAL A 92 -31.95 -6.26 10.32
N LYS A 93 -31.54 -4.99 10.14
CA LYS A 93 -30.78 -4.28 11.19
C LYS A 93 -31.58 -3.45 12.20
N PHE A 94 -32.79 -2.99 11.86
CA PHE A 94 -33.60 -2.20 12.80
C PHE A 94 -34.10 -3.06 13.97
N MET A 95 -34.64 -4.25 13.66
CA MET A 95 -35.10 -5.21 14.66
C MET A 95 -33.96 -5.81 15.48
N ASP A 96 -32.81 -6.16 14.88
CA ASP A 96 -31.64 -6.69 15.62
C ASP A 96 -31.07 -5.72 16.66
N ARG A 97 -31.06 -4.43 16.35
CA ARG A 97 -30.54 -3.40 17.28
C ARG A 97 -31.53 -3.10 18.40
N CYS A 98 -32.82 -3.01 18.06
CA CYS A 98 -33.89 -2.90 19.04
C CYS A 98 -33.97 -4.13 19.97
N LEU A 99 -33.69 -5.34 19.46
CA LEU A 99 -33.61 -6.55 20.28
C LEU A 99 -32.37 -6.57 21.18
N GLY A 100 -31.21 -6.11 20.69
CA GLY A 100 -30.00 -5.99 21.50
C GLY A 100 -30.19 -5.05 22.69
N ASP A 101 -30.79 -3.90 22.44
CA ASP A 101 -31.11 -2.91 23.49
C ASP A 101 -32.25 -3.42 24.42
N PHE A 102 -33.19 -4.21 23.90
CA PHE A 102 -34.26 -4.84 24.69
C PHE A 102 -33.74 -5.96 25.61
N VAL A 103 -32.80 -6.80 25.14
CA VAL A 103 -32.16 -7.83 25.97
C VAL A 103 -31.37 -7.18 27.10
N GLN A 104 -30.62 -6.12 26.81
CA GLN A 104 -29.87 -5.34 27.81
C GLN A 104 -30.80 -4.57 28.78
N TRP A 105 -32.01 -4.21 28.34
CA TRP A 105 -33.07 -3.67 29.17
C TRP A 105 -33.72 -4.73 30.08
N CYS A 106 -33.97 -5.95 29.56
CA CYS A 106 -34.48 -7.09 30.34
C CYS A 106 -33.51 -7.55 31.43
N GLU A 107 -32.20 -7.46 31.20
CA GLU A 107 -31.16 -7.75 32.22
C GLU A 107 -31.24 -6.83 33.44
N ASN A 108 -31.89 -5.66 33.32
CA ASN A 108 -31.94 -4.63 34.37
C ASN A 108 -33.33 -4.49 35.03
N ILE A 109 -34.29 -5.36 34.72
CA ILE A 109 -35.65 -5.33 35.29
C ILE A 109 -35.92 -6.57 36.14
N SER A 110 -36.48 -6.38 37.35
CA SER A 110 -36.94 -7.53 38.16
C SER A 110 -38.14 -8.20 37.48
N LEU A 111 -38.14 -9.54 37.45
CA LEU A 111 -39.17 -10.40 36.84
C LEU A 111 -40.61 -9.99 37.17
N TYR A 112 -40.84 -9.33 38.30
CA TYR A 112 -42.15 -8.85 38.76
C TYR A 112 -42.65 -7.58 38.04
N LYS A 113 -41.75 -6.73 37.53
CA LYS A 113 -42.12 -5.54 36.72
C LYS A 113 -42.33 -5.87 35.23
N LEU A 114 -41.77 -6.98 34.76
CA LEU A 114 -41.88 -7.45 33.38
C LEU A 114 -43.32 -7.92 33.05
N THR A 115 -44.00 -8.51 34.02
CA THR A 115 -45.39 -9.01 33.93
C THR A 115 -46.46 -7.93 33.81
N VAL A 116 -46.17 -6.70 34.25
CA VAL A 116 -47.15 -5.60 34.30
C VAL A 116 -47.05 -4.68 33.08
N VAL A 117 -45.89 -4.61 32.43
CA VAL A 117 -45.65 -3.73 31.26
C VAL A 117 -45.92 -4.45 29.92
N LEU A 118 -45.85 -5.78 29.91
CA LEU A 118 -46.08 -6.59 28.72
C LEU A 118 -47.46 -7.26 28.80
N GLY A 119 -48.40 -6.83 27.94
CA GLY A 119 -49.46 -7.73 27.49
C GLY A 119 -48.80 -8.97 26.88
N GLN A 120 -48.76 -10.06 27.64
CA GLN A 120 -47.85 -11.21 27.46
C GLN A 120 -47.96 -11.98 26.13
N GLY A 121 -48.88 -11.62 25.24
CA GLY A 121 -49.04 -12.27 23.95
C GLY A 121 -48.13 -11.69 22.88
N THR A 122 -48.32 -10.42 22.53
CA THR A 122 -47.92 -9.93 21.20
C THR A 122 -46.42 -9.65 21.06
N LEU A 123 -45.76 -9.07 22.07
CA LEU A 123 -44.30 -8.83 22.02
C LEU A 123 -43.52 -10.15 22.19
N LEU A 124 -44.05 -11.07 23.01
CA LEU A 124 -43.49 -12.40 23.21
C LEU A 124 -43.69 -13.29 21.97
N LEU A 125 -44.78 -13.09 21.22
CA LEU A 125 -45.00 -13.69 19.90
C LEU A 125 -44.16 -13.02 18.82
N ALA A 126 -43.91 -11.70 18.88
CA ALA A 126 -43.04 -10.99 17.93
C ALA A 126 -41.56 -11.33 18.16
N MET A 127 -41.11 -11.40 19.41
CA MET A 127 -39.79 -11.90 19.78
C MET A 127 -39.68 -13.39 19.51
N GLY A 128 -40.71 -14.16 19.88
CA GLY A 128 -40.83 -15.59 19.60
C GLY A 128 -40.68 -15.86 18.10
N SER A 129 -41.48 -15.24 17.24
CA SER A 129 -41.33 -15.31 15.78
C SER A 129 -39.99 -14.77 15.31
N TYR A 130 -39.45 -13.70 15.88
CA TYR A 130 -38.12 -13.20 15.51
C TYR A 130 -36.99 -14.21 15.80
N PHE A 131 -37.03 -14.88 16.95
CA PHE A 131 -36.07 -15.91 17.34
C PHE A 131 -36.33 -17.26 16.64
N ILE A 132 -37.60 -17.59 16.35
CA ILE A 132 -38.01 -18.79 15.59
C ILE A 132 -37.61 -18.65 14.12
N ASP A 133 -37.79 -17.47 13.52
CA ASP A 133 -37.51 -17.20 12.11
C ASP A 133 -36.08 -16.68 11.89
N GLY A 134 -35.34 -16.35 12.96
CA GLY A 134 -33.95 -15.90 12.90
C GLY A 134 -33.02 -16.90 12.19
N PRO A 135 -33.06 -18.20 12.53
CA PRO A 135 -32.39 -19.26 11.78
C PRO A 135 -32.78 -19.28 10.31
N GLN A 136 -34.07 -19.14 9.98
CA GLN A 136 -34.56 -19.15 8.59
C GLN A 136 -34.06 -17.95 7.79
N ARG A 137 -34.09 -16.74 8.36
CA ARG A 137 -33.55 -15.54 7.70
C ARG A 137 -32.04 -15.63 7.49
N LYS A 138 -31.31 -16.16 8.48
CA LYS A 138 -29.88 -16.42 8.35
C LYS A 138 -29.61 -17.43 7.24
N GLU A 139 -30.36 -18.52 7.20
CA GLU A 139 -30.25 -19.55 6.16
C GLU A 139 -30.58 -18.99 4.77
N GLN A 140 -31.62 -18.16 4.65
CA GLN A 140 -31.97 -17.48 3.41
C GLN A 140 -30.83 -16.54 2.95
N ALA A 141 -30.28 -15.71 3.83
CA ALA A 141 -29.16 -14.83 3.51
C ALA A 141 -27.90 -15.62 3.09
N LEU A 142 -27.64 -16.77 3.73
CA LEU A 142 -26.55 -17.66 3.33
C LEU A 142 -26.80 -18.29 1.95
N ASN A 143 -28.04 -18.68 1.66
CA ASN A 143 -28.42 -19.24 0.36
C ASN A 143 -28.35 -18.19 -0.76
N ASP A 144 -28.79 -16.95 -0.49
CA ASP A 144 -28.69 -15.84 -1.43
C ASP A 144 -27.23 -15.47 -1.71
N ALA A 145 -26.38 -15.43 -0.67
CA ALA A 145 -24.95 -15.19 -0.82
C ALA A 145 -24.25 -16.31 -1.62
N LYS A 146 -24.60 -17.58 -1.38
CA LYS A 146 -24.11 -18.71 -2.20
C LYS A 146 -24.55 -18.57 -3.64
N LYS A 147 -25.82 -18.27 -3.88
CA LYS A 147 -26.38 -18.10 -5.23
C LYS A 147 -25.68 -16.97 -5.98
N LEU A 148 -25.39 -15.85 -5.30
CA LEU A 148 -24.70 -14.70 -5.88
C LEU A 148 -23.27 -15.04 -6.33
N ILE A 149 -22.56 -15.88 -5.57
CA ILE A 149 -21.21 -16.32 -5.93
C ILE A 149 -21.22 -17.39 -7.02
N LEU A 150 -22.21 -18.30 -6.99
CA LEU A 150 -22.36 -19.35 -8.00
C LEU A 150 -22.96 -18.85 -9.32
N ASP A 151 -23.44 -17.61 -9.38
CA ASP A 151 -23.98 -17.02 -10.59
C ASP A 151 -22.88 -16.83 -11.64
N SER A 152 -22.85 -17.69 -12.65
CA SER A 152 -21.89 -17.65 -13.74
C SER A 152 -22.16 -16.57 -14.81
N SER A 153 -23.22 -15.76 -14.66
CA SER A 153 -23.66 -14.81 -15.71
C SER A 153 -22.70 -13.64 -15.95
N SER A 154 -21.86 -13.26 -14.98
CA SER A 154 -20.77 -12.30 -15.15
C SER A 154 -19.41 -12.91 -14.77
N LEU A 155 -18.41 -12.70 -15.62
CA LEU A 155 -17.01 -13.06 -15.33
C LEU A 155 -16.34 -12.08 -14.35
N GLU A 156 -16.91 -10.89 -14.17
CA GLU A 156 -16.40 -9.89 -13.23
C GLU A 156 -16.98 -10.12 -11.82
N PHE A 157 -16.07 -10.23 -10.85
CA PHE A 157 -16.38 -10.23 -9.43
C PHE A 157 -16.59 -8.78 -8.97
N ASN A 158 -17.84 -8.34 -8.95
CA ASN A 158 -18.19 -7.03 -8.40
C ASN A 158 -18.09 -7.01 -6.86
N SER A 159 -18.21 -5.83 -6.26
CA SER A 159 -18.15 -5.65 -4.80
C SER A 159 -19.17 -6.52 -4.05
N GLN A 160 -20.37 -6.74 -4.61
CA GLN A 160 -21.41 -7.56 -3.98
C GLN A 160 -21.01 -9.03 -3.85
N ARG A 161 -20.28 -9.59 -4.83
CA ARG A 161 -19.77 -10.95 -4.76
C ARG A 161 -18.64 -11.09 -3.74
N ILE A 162 -17.78 -10.08 -3.62
CA ILE A 162 -16.74 -10.01 -2.58
C ILE A 162 -17.39 -9.97 -1.19
N ASP A 163 -18.39 -9.11 -1.01
CA ASP A 163 -19.16 -9.01 0.24
C ASP A 163 -19.83 -10.34 0.59
N ALA A 164 -20.37 -11.06 -0.39
CA ALA A 164 -20.93 -12.39 -0.19
C ALA A 164 -19.86 -13.40 0.26
N PHE A 165 -18.64 -13.37 -0.32
CA PHE A 165 -17.54 -14.26 0.08
C PHE A 165 -17.15 -14.03 1.55
N GLU A 166 -17.00 -12.76 1.94
CA GLU A 166 -16.68 -12.40 3.32
C GLU A 166 -17.84 -12.71 4.28
N PHE A 167 -19.09 -12.53 3.84
CA PHE A 167 -20.27 -12.87 4.62
C PHE A 167 -20.36 -14.37 4.90
N LEU A 168 -20.14 -15.21 3.89
CA LEU A 168 -20.12 -16.66 4.05
C LEU A 168 -18.99 -17.11 4.99
N ASN A 169 -17.79 -16.53 4.85
CA ASN A 169 -16.68 -16.81 5.76
C ASN A 169 -16.95 -16.38 7.19
N LYS A 170 -17.51 -15.18 7.41
CA LYS A 170 -17.89 -14.69 8.75
C LYS A 170 -18.88 -15.63 9.44
N ASN A 171 -19.71 -16.32 8.67
CA ASN A 171 -20.67 -17.30 9.16
C ASN A 171 -20.16 -18.75 9.12
N CYS A 172 -18.85 -18.96 8.94
CA CYS A 172 -18.22 -20.29 8.87
C CYS A 172 -18.85 -21.24 7.85
N THR A 173 -19.37 -20.67 6.76
CA THR A 173 -19.95 -21.48 5.68
C THR A 173 -18.84 -22.02 4.79
N THR A 174 -18.94 -23.32 4.48
CA THR A 174 -18.02 -23.99 3.55
C THR A 174 -18.13 -23.43 2.13
N LEU A 175 -16.98 -23.19 1.51
CA LEU A 175 -16.79 -22.73 0.13
C LEU A 175 -16.00 -23.78 -0.68
N VAL A 176 -16.14 -25.05 -0.30
CA VAL A 176 -15.47 -26.16 -0.98
C VAL A 176 -15.93 -26.25 -2.43
N GLY A 177 -14.97 -26.38 -3.35
CA GLY A 177 -15.24 -26.53 -4.78
C GLY A 177 -15.74 -25.26 -5.46
N ILE A 178 -15.55 -24.09 -4.86
CA ILE A 178 -16.04 -22.84 -5.44
C ILE A 178 -15.31 -22.49 -6.74
N GLU A 179 -16.05 -22.06 -7.75
CA GLU A 179 -15.54 -21.72 -9.08
C GLU A 179 -15.48 -20.19 -9.22
N ALA A 180 -14.27 -19.63 -9.15
CA ALA A 180 -14.02 -18.20 -9.34
C ALA A 180 -12.68 -17.94 -10.09
N PRO A 181 -12.49 -18.52 -11.29
CA PRO A 181 -11.30 -18.28 -12.10
C PRO A 181 -11.25 -16.81 -12.55
N LYS A 182 -10.04 -16.22 -12.55
CA LYS A 182 -9.76 -14.83 -12.96
C LYS A 182 -10.51 -13.76 -12.17
N ALA A 183 -11.13 -14.13 -11.05
CA ALA A 183 -11.85 -13.21 -10.20
C ALA A 183 -10.93 -12.11 -9.67
N TYR A 184 -11.38 -10.86 -9.72
CA TYR A 184 -10.65 -9.72 -9.18
C TYR A 184 -11.11 -9.43 -7.74
N MET A 185 -10.34 -9.90 -6.75
CA MET A 185 -10.67 -9.82 -5.32
C MET A 185 -9.44 -9.39 -4.47
N PRO A 186 -8.85 -8.21 -4.74
CA PRO A 186 -7.73 -7.73 -3.93
C PRO A 186 -8.18 -7.48 -2.48
N ASN A 187 -7.29 -7.73 -1.53
CA ASN A 187 -7.46 -7.52 -0.09
C ASN A 187 -8.63 -8.29 0.54
N LEU A 188 -9.10 -9.36 -0.10
CA LEU A 188 -10.19 -10.23 0.39
C LEU A 188 -9.93 -10.73 1.82
N GLN A 189 -10.89 -10.59 2.74
CA GLN A 189 -10.74 -11.00 4.15
C GLN A 189 -11.51 -12.30 4.47
N LEU A 190 -10.83 -13.45 4.45
CA LEU A 190 -11.43 -14.75 4.82
C LEU A 190 -10.92 -15.31 6.15
N ASN A 191 -10.51 -14.42 7.05
CA ASN A 191 -9.97 -14.78 8.36
C ASN A 191 -10.97 -14.58 9.51
N LYS A 192 -12.27 -14.58 9.23
CA LYS A 192 -13.32 -14.20 10.19
C LYS A 192 -14.25 -15.36 10.61
N CYS A 193 -13.95 -16.60 10.23
CA CYS A 193 -14.70 -17.77 10.72
C CYS A 193 -14.28 -18.15 12.16
N TYR A 194 -15.17 -17.87 13.11
CA TYR A 194 -15.07 -18.28 14.52
C TYR A 194 -16.26 -19.18 14.87
N GLU A 195 -16.00 -20.43 15.21
CA GLU A 195 -17.04 -21.38 15.62
C GLU A 195 -17.17 -21.39 17.15
N LEU A 196 -18.40 -21.33 17.65
CA LEU A 196 -18.67 -21.51 19.07
C LEU A 196 -18.48 -23.00 19.44
N LYS A 197 -17.46 -23.31 20.25
CA LYS A 197 -17.28 -24.65 20.82
C LYS A 197 -17.45 -24.59 22.33
N ILE A 198 -18.62 -25.04 22.79
CA ILE A 198 -18.88 -25.20 24.23
C ILE A 198 -18.37 -26.58 24.65
N ASP A 199 -17.19 -26.59 25.26
CA ASP A 199 -16.70 -27.73 26.01
C ASP A 199 -17.18 -27.63 27.46
N TRP A 200 -18.21 -28.41 27.81
CA TRP A 200 -18.80 -28.43 29.14
C TRP A 200 -17.84 -28.94 30.23
N GLN A 201 -16.72 -29.59 29.86
CA GLN A 201 -15.71 -30.06 30.82
C GLN A 201 -14.74 -28.93 31.25
N THR A 202 -14.48 -27.96 30.38
CA THR A 202 -13.52 -26.85 30.62
C THR A 202 -14.20 -25.48 30.80
N PHE A 203 -15.53 -25.42 30.68
CA PHE A 203 -16.36 -24.22 30.77
C PHE A 203 -16.02 -23.30 31.96
N PHE A 204 -15.66 -23.87 33.11
CA PHE A 204 -15.38 -23.12 34.34
C PHE A 204 -13.91 -22.69 34.53
N GLN A 205 -12.97 -23.11 33.66
CA GLN A 205 -11.53 -22.90 33.89
C GLN A 205 -10.91 -21.75 33.07
N LYS A 206 -11.53 -21.38 31.94
CA LYS A 206 -11.33 -20.16 31.09
C LYS A 206 -11.81 -20.50 29.68
N PRO A 207 -13.09 -20.28 29.33
CA PRO A 207 -13.58 -20.72 28.04
C PRO A 207 -13.10 -19.76 26.95
N ARG A 208 -12.25 -20.24 26.03
CA ARG A 208 -12.27 -19.69 24.67
C ARG A 208 -13.52 -20.24 24.00
N LEU A 209 -14.65 -19.53 24.20
CA LEU A 209 -15.95 -19.91 23.66
C LEU A 209 -15.93 -20.02 22.13
N PHE A 210 -15.07 -19.24 21.47
CA PHE A 210 -14.93 -19.20 20.03
C PHE A 210 -13.57 -19.74 19.58
N HIS A 211 -13.59 -20.74 18.70
CA HIS A 211 -12.42 -21.31 18.06
C HIS A 211 -12.31 -20.78 16.63
N TYR A 212 -11.15 -20.22 16.29
CA TYR A 212 -10.88 -19.78 14.93
C TYR A 212 -10.60 -20.99 14.03
N GLN A 213 -11.47 -21.23 13.03
CA GLN A 213 -11.33 -22.36 12.12
C GLN A 213 -10.64 -22.00 10.80
N GLY A 214 -10.53 -20.71 10.46
CA GLY A 214 -10.10 -20.29 9.13
C GLY A 214 -11.19 -20.54 8.07
N ALA A 215 -10.95 -20.10 6.84
CA ALA A 215 -11.88 -20.33 5.74
C ALA A 215 -11.78 -21.77 5.21
N GLU A 216 -12.91 -22.40 4.91
CA GLU A 216 -12.96 -23.75 4.34
C GLU A 216 -13.21 -23.66 2.82
N ILE A 217 -12.15 -23.72 2.02
CA ILE A 217 -12.14 -23.42 0.57
C ILE A 217 -11.36 -24.49 -0.21
N ARG A 218 -11.43 -25.76 0.23
CA ARG A 218 -10.75 -26.87 -0.46
C ARG A 218 -11.28 -27.05 -1.88
N TYR A 219 -10.42 -27.53 -2.77
CA TYR A 219 -10.76 -27.85 -4.16
C TYR A 219 -11.35 -26.70 -4.99
N ALA A 220 -11.25 -25.46 -4.51
CA ALA A 220 -11.73 -24.29 -5.23
C ALA A 220 -10.91 -24.03 -6.49
N ASN A 221 -11.56 -23.55 -7.53
CA ASN A 221 -10.92 -23.07 -8.75
C ASN A 221 -10.80 -21.54 -8.70
N LEU A 222 -9.59 -21.09 -8.37
CA LEU A 222 -9.19 -19.68 -8.29
C LEU A 222 -8.07 -19.38 -9.32
N ALA A 223 -8.04 -20.13 -10.41
CA ALA A 223 -7.00 -19.99 -11.44
C ALA A 223 -7.01 -18.57 -12.03
N GLY A 224 -5.87 -17.89 -11.99
CA GLY A 224 -5.71 -16.52 -12.47
C GLY A 224 -6.39 -15.45 -11.62
N ALA A 225 -6.98 -15.79 -10.46
CA ALA A 225 -7.64 -14.81 -9.60
C ALA A 225 -6.65 -13.78 -9.07
N ASN A 226 -7.07 -12.52 -8.96
CA ASN A 226 -6.34 -11.49 -8.24
C ASN A 226 -6.76 -11.49 -6.77
N LEU A 227 -5.89 -12.01 -5.91
CA LEU A 227 -5.99 -12.10 -4.46
C LEU A 227 -4.85 -11.31 -3.79
N GLN A 228 -4.34 -10.26 -4.44
CA GLN A 228 -3.29 -9.42 -3.91
C GLN A 228 -3.68 -8.88 -2.52
N GLY A 229 -2.83 -9.06 -1.51
CA GLY A 229 -3.09 -8.61 -0.15
C GLY A 229 -4.22 -9.36 0.58
N ALA A 230 -4.77 -10.43 0.01
CA ALA A 230 -5.83 -11.20 0.64
C ALA A 230 -5.39 -11.80 1.98
N ASN A 231 -6.30 -11.84 2.94
CA ASN A 231 -6.09 -12.45 4.25
C ASN A 231 -6.78 -13.82 4.31
N LEU A 232 -5.97 -14.84 4.06
CA LEU A 232 -6.31 -16.26 4.01
C LEU A 232 -5.60 -17.02 5.15
N LYS A 233 -5.30 -16.34 6.26
CA LYS A 233 -4.66 -16.93 7.43
C LYS A 233 -5.44 -18.17 7.87
N ASN A 234 -4.74 -19.26 8.17
CA ASN A 234 -5.31 -20.56 8.55
C ASN A 234 -6.40 -21.11 7.60
N ALA A 235 -6.56 -20.59 6.40
CA ALA A 235 -7.55 -21.10 5.45
C ALA A 235 -7.16 -22.51 4.98
N ASN A 236 -8.17 -23.36 4.78
CA ASN A 236 -8.03 -24.67 4.19
C ASN A 236 -8.28 -24.57 2.68
N LEU A 237 -7.20 -24.57 1.91
CA LEU A 237 -7.12 -24.49 0.45
C LEU A 237 -6.58 -25.80 -0.14
N ALA A 238 -6.66 -26.92 0.59
CA ALA A 238 -6.14 -28.20 0.12
C ALA A 238 -6.78 -28.58 -1.24
N GLY A 239 -5.93 -28.97 -2.19
CA GLY A 239 -6.34 -29.30 -3.56
C GLY A 239 -6.90 -28.15 -4.39
N ALA A 240 -6.84 -26.89 -3.92
CA ALA A 240 -7.32 -25.75 -4.70
C ALA A 240 -6.47 -25.51 -5.96
N ASN A 241 -7.11 -25.06 -7.03
CA ASN A 241 -6.45 -24.61 -8.25
C ASN A 241 -6.22 -23.09 -8.20
N LEU A 242 -4.99 -22.69 -7.90
CA LEU A 242 -4.51 -21.30 -7.84
C LEU A 242 -3.53 -21.00 -8.99
N GLN A 243 -3.58 -21.76 -10.08
CA GLN A 243 -2.66 -21.61 -11.20
C GLN A 243 -2.70 -20.18 -11.75
N GLY A 244 -1.56 -19.50 -11.79
CA GLY A 244 -1.45 -18.12 -12.27
C GLY A 244 -2.14 -17.07 -11.40
N ALA A 245 -2.62 -17.41 -10.20
CA ALA A 245 -3.24 -16.45 -9.31
C ALA A 245 -2.23 -15.40 -8.82
N ASN A 246 -2.68 -14.15 -8.65
CA ASN A 246 -1.91 -13.09 -8.01
C ASN A 246 -2.20 -13.08 -6.51
N LEU A 247 -1.27 -13.59 -5.71
CA LEU A 247 -1.28 -13.62 -4.24
C LEU A 247 -0.18 -12.70 -3.65
N LYS A 248 0.25 -11.67 -4.41
CA LYS A 248 1.28 -10.73 -3.96
C LYS A 248 0.88 -10.14 -2.60
N ASN A 249 1.78 -10.17 -1.62
CA ASN A 249 1.58 -9.70 -0.26
C ASN A 249 0.38 -10.34 0.49
N ALA A 250 -0.16 -11.47 0.03
CA ALA A 250 -1.25 -12.15 0.73
C ALA A 250 -0.78 -12.75 2.06
N ASN A 251 -1.66 -12.79 3.05
CA ASN A 251 -1.43 -13.46 4.33
C ASN A 251 -2.05 -14.86 4.31
N LEU A 252 -1.20 -15.88 4.20
CA LEU A 252 -1.51 -17.31 4.17
C LEU A 252 -0.87 -18.04 5.37
N ALA A 253 -0.53 -17.32 6.44
CA ALA A 253 0.11 -17.90 7.61
C ALA A 253 -0.76 -19.03 8.18
N GLY A 254 -0.16 -20.20 8.39
CA GLY A 254 -0.85 -21.42 8.86
C GLY A 254 -1.87 -22.02 7.90
N ALA A 255 -1.99 -21.53 6.66
CA ALA A 255 -2.94 -22.07 5.69
C ALA A 255 -2.59 -23.52 5.28
N ASN A 256 -3.60 -24.33 5.00
CA ASN A 256 -3.42 -25.66 4.45
C ASN A 256 -3.58 -25.62 2.92
N LEU A 257 -2.46 -25.73 2.20
CA LEU A 257 -2.36 -25.74 0.74
C LEU A 257 -1.88 -27.11 0.22
N GLN A 258 -2.06 -28.17 1.00
CA GLN A 258 -1.65 -29.52 0.61
C GLN A 258 -2.24 -29.90 -0.75
N GLY A 259 -1.38 -30.28 -1.70
CA GLY A 259 -1.78 -30.67 -3.05
C GLY A 259 -2.38 -29.56 -3.91
N ALA A 260 -2.32 -28.30 -3.48
CA ALA A 260 -2.81 -27.18 -4.29
C ALA A 260 -1.95 -26.97 -5.55
N ASN A 261 -2.59 -26.51 -6.63
CA ASN A 261 -1.92 -26.13 -7.86
C ASN A 261 -1.63 -24.62 -7.87
N LEU A 262 -0.40 -24.22 -7.58
CA LEU A 262 0.12 -22.85 -7.57
C LEU A 262 1.07 -22.58 -8.76
N LYS A 263 1.01 -23.40 -9.81
CA LYS A 263 1.87 -23.23 -10.99
C LYS A 263 1.72 -21.82 -11.58
N ASN A 264 2.83 -21.14 -11.86
CA ASN A 264 2.88 -19.75 -12.33
C ASN A 264 2.22 -18.70 -11.41
N ALA A 265 1.85 -19.03 -10.16
CA ALA A 265 1.25 -18.06 -9.26
C ALA A 265 2.27 -17.00 -8.80
N ASN A 266 1.80 -15.79 -8.49
CA ASN A 266 2.61 -14.73 -7.91
C ASN A 266 2.36 -14.62 -6.41
N LEU A 267 3.27 -15.14 -5.59
CA LEU A 267 3.29 -15.12 -4.12
C LEU A 267 4.36 -14.14 -3.58
N SER A 268 4.80 -13.18 -4.39
CA SER A 268 5.86 -12.23 -4.01
C SER A 268 5.47 -11.48 -2.73
N GLY A 269 6.35 -11.49 -1.71
CA GLY A 269 6.10 -10.87 -0.41
C GLY A 269 5.00 -11.51 0.44
N ALA A 270 4.40 -12.63 0.00
CA ALA A 270 3.34 -13.29 0.75
C ALA A 270 3.87 -13.89 2.06
N ASN A 271 3.01 -13.94 3.09
CA ASN A 271 3.31 -14.58 4.36
C ASN A 271 2.69 -15.99 4.41
N LEU A 272 3.53 -17.02 4.35
CA LEU A 272 3.16 -18.44 4.43
C LEU A 272 3.77 -19.12 5.66
N GLN A 273 4.13 -18.35 6.69
CA GLN A 273 4.72 -18.89 7.92
C GLN A 273 3.84 -20.02 8.49
N GLY A 274 4.43 -21.20 8.68
CA GLY A 274 3.75 -22.38 9.22
C GLY A 274 2.69 -23.01 8.32
N ALA A 275 2.59 -22.60 7.05
CA ALA A 275 1.64 -23.21 6.10
C ALA A 275 2.03 -24.66 5.74
N ASN A 276 1.05 -25.45 5.33
CA ASN A 276 1.24 -26.80 4.79
C ASN A 276 1.15 -26.78 3.26
N LEU A 277 2.28 -26.98 2.59
CA LEU A 277 2.44 -27.04 1.13
C LEU A 277 2.88 -28.44 0.66
N LYS A 278 2.68 -29.48 1.47
CA LYS A 278 3.00 -30.85 1.07
C LYS A 278 2.40 -31.17 -0.29
N ILE A 279 3.18 -31.82 -1.15
CA ILE A 279 2.78 -32.27 -2.50
C ILE A 279 2.17 -31.16 -3.40
N ALA A 280 2.34 -29.88 -3.06
CA ALA A 280 1.82 -28.77 -3.86
C ALA A 280 2.64 -28.56 -5.13
N ASN A 281 1.99 -28.08 -6.19
CA ASN A 281 2.64 -27.73 -7.44
C ASN A 281 2.92 -26.22 -7.49
N LEU A 282 4.18 -25.82 -7.32
CA LEU A 282 4.65 -24.42 -7.35
C LEU A 282 5.59 -24.15 -8.53
N GLN A 283 5.49 -24.95 -9.61
CA GLN A 283 6.34 -24.78 -10.78
C GLN A 283 6.25 -23.35 -11.32
N TYR A 284 7.41 -22.73 -11.55
CA TYR A 284 7.53 -21.36 -12.07
C TYR A 284 6.80 -20.28 -11.27
N ALA A 285 6.42 -20.54 -10.01
CA ALA A 285 5.81 -19.52 -9.16
C ALA A 285 6.83 -18.42 -8.81
N LEU A 286 6.36 -17.17 -8.73
CA LEU A 286 7.13 -16.03 -8.23
C LEU A 286 6.92 -15.93 -6.73
N MET A 287 7.96 -16.13 -5.94
CA MET A 287 7.92 -16.20 -4.47
C MET A 287 9.02 -15.33 -3.85
N ASN A 288 9.49 -14.31 -4.58
CA ASN A 288 10.54 -13.41 -4.09
C ASN A 288 10.10 -12.72 -2.80
N ARG A 289 10.99 -12.66 -1.81
CA ARG A 289 10.76 -12.07 -0.47
C ARG A 289 9.61 -12.70 0.34
N ALA A 290 9.06 -13.84 -0.07
CA ALA A 290 7.99 -14.49 0.69
C ALA A 290 8.53 -15.08 2.01
N ASN A 291 7.69 -15.08 3.04
CA ASN A 291 8.01 -15.67 4.35
C ASN A 291 7.45 -17.10 4.42
N PHE A 292 8.33 -18.10 4.40
CA PHE A 292 8.03 -19.52 4.53
C PHE A 292 8.64 -20.14 5.80
N LYS A 293 8.81 -19.33 6.84
CA LYS A 293 9.38 -19.82 8.10
C LYS A 293 8.50 -20.93 8.70
N ASN A 294 9.11 -22.06 9.07
CA ASN A 294 8.42 -23.26 9.57
C ASN A 294 7.36 -23.85 8.59
N THR A 295 7.42 -23.55 7.29
CA THR A 295 6.49 -24.11 6.31
C THR A 295 6.87 -25.56 5.96
N ASP A 296 5.88 -26.39 5.64
CA ASP A 296 6.10 -27.77 5.19
C ASP A 296 5.92 -27.88 3.67
N PHE A 297 7.02 -28.09 2.94
CA PHE A 297 7.08 -28.31 1.50
C PHE A 297 7.35 -29.76 1.12
N SER A 298 7.15 -30.73 2.03
CA SER A 298 7.54 -32.11 1.77
C SER A 298 6.93 -32.62 0.46
N GLU A 299 7.77 -33.11 -0.44
CA GLU A 299 7.41 -33.63 -1.77
C GLU A 299 6.74 -32.61 -2.72
N ALA A 300 6.80 -31.31 -2.42
CA ALA A 300 6.30 -30.26 -3.30
C ALA A 300 7.19 -30.10 -4.56
N ASN A 301 6.61 -29.59 -5.63
CA ASN A 301 7.31 -29.33 -6.89
C ASN A 301 7.52 -27.82 -7.13
N LEU A 302 8.74 -27.34 -6.92
CA LEU A 302 9.14 -25.93 -7.06
C LEU A 302 10.02 -25.70 -8.29
N PHE A 303 10.03 -26.62 -9.26
CA PHE A 303 10.86 -26.53 -10.46
C PHE A 303 10.75 -25.15 -11.13
N GLY A 304 11.89 -24.52 -11.40
CA GLY A 304 11.95 -23.25 -12.14
C GLY A 304 11.32 -22.05 -11.44
N SER A 305 10.94 -22.15 -10.17
CA SER A 305 10.37 -21.03 -9.40
C SER A 305 11.43 -20.00 -8.98
N ASN A 306 10.97 -18.83 -8.50
CA ASN A 306 11.84 -17.77 -8.00
C ASN A 306 11.58 -17.49 -6.52
N LEU A 307 12.50 -17.92 -5.65
CA LEU A 307 12.53 -17.72 -4.21
C LEU A 307 13.55 -16.65 -3.77
N THR A 308 14.05 -15.82 -4.68
CA THR A 308 15.09 -14.82 -4.35
C THR A 308 14.66 -13.98 -3.14
N TRP A 309 15.53 -13.91 -2.11
CA TRP A 309 15.28 -13.27 -0.81
C TRP A 309 14.18 -13.88 0.09
N ALA A 310 13.63 -15.05 -0.23
CA ALA A 310 12.63 -15.68 0.63
C ALA A 310 13.22 -16.20 1.95
N ASP A 311 12.40 -16.25 3.00
CA ASP A 311 12.76 -16.85 4.28
C ASP A 311 12.19 -18.27 4.39
N LEU A 312 13.03 -19.29 4.25
CA LEU A 312 12.68 -20.70 4.42
C LEU A 312 13.24 -21.27 5.74
N SER A 313 13.60 -20.41 6.71
CA SER A 313 14.18 -20.89 7.97
C SER A 313 13.26 -21.89 8.68
N LYS A 314 13.85 -22.99 9.15
CA LYS A 314 13.16 -24.11 9.83
C LYS A 314 12.07 -24.80 9.00
N SER A 315 12.00 -24.56 7.70
CA SER A 315 11.05 -25.24 6.82
C SER A 315 11.40 -26.72 6.61
N GLN A 316 10.39 -27.53 6.35
CA GLN A 316 10.56 -28.94 5.95
C GLN A 316 10.58 -29.00 4.43
N LEU A 317 11.70 -29.40 3.84
CA LEU A 317 11.94 -29.49 2.39
C LEU A 317 12.25 -30.93 1.98
N TYR A 318 11.72 -31.91 2.72
CA TYR A 318 11.94 -33.33 2.48
C TYR A 318 11.53 -33.72 1.04
N LYS A 319 12.48 -34.26 0.26
CA LYS A 319 12.27 -34.67 -1.14
C LYS A 319 11.63 -33.62 -2.06
N VAL A 320 11.74 -32.34 -1.72
CA VAL A 320 11.22 -31.26 -2.56
C VAL A 320 11.96 -31.20 -3.90
N ASN A 321 11.27 -30.86 -4.98
CA ASN A 321 11.92 -30.59 -6.27
C ASN A 321 12.21 -29.08 -6.42
N LEU A 322 13.46 -28.68 -6.16
CA LEU A 322 13.98 -27.32 -6.32
C LEU A 322 14.88 -27.16 -7.56
N SER A 323 14.82 -28.10 -8.52
CA SER A 323 15.70 -28.02 -9.68
C SER A 323 15.39 -26.79 -10.53
N ARG A 324 16.45 -26.12 -10.98
CA ARG A 324 16.38 -24.83 -11.72
C ARG A 324 15.70 -23.68 -11.00
N THR A 325 15.54 -23.75 -9.68
CA THR A 325 14.95 -22.67 -8.88
C THR A 325 15.96 -21.55 -8.62
N LEU A 326 15.53 -20.29 -8.70
CA LEU A 326 16.32 -19.13 -8.27
C LEU A 326 16.12 -18.94 -6.75
N MET A 327 17.19 -19.02 -5.97
CA MET A 327 17.18 -18.95 -4.50
C MET A 327 18.29 -18.03 -3.98
N SER A 328 18.66 -17.03 -4.77
CA SER A 328 19.69 -16.06 -4.39
C SER A 328 19.28 -15.37 -3.07
N ARG A 329 20.17 -15.34 -2.08
CA ARG A 329 19.94 -14.78 -0.73
C ARG A 329 18.75 -15.37 0.05
N VAL A 330 18.31 -16.57 -0.28
CA VAL A 330 17.36 -17.29 0.56
C VAL A 330 17.91 -17.50 1.98
N ASN A 331 17.04 -17.46 3.00
CA ASN A 331 17.37 -17.94 4.35
C ASN A 331 16.96 -19.41 4.48
N LEU A 332 17.90 -20.32 4.73
CA LEU A 332 17.64 -21.75 4.97
C LEU A 332 18.04 -22.18 6.38
N GLN A 333 18.25 -21.24 7.30
CA GLN A 333 18.74 -21.59 8.63
C GLN A 333 17.80 -22.60 9.32
N GLY A 334 18.33 -23.77 9.67
CA GLY A 334 17.58 -24.86 10.30
C GLY A 334 16.59 -25.60 9.41
N ALA A 335 16.58 -25.35 8.09
CA ALA A 335 15.70 -26.04 7.16
C ALA A 335 16.15 -27.49 6.90
N ASP A 336 15.19 -28.39 6.69
CA ASP A 336 15.47 -29.81 6.39
C ASP A 336 15.33 -30.13 4.90
N LEU A 337 16.43 -30.19 4.16
CA LEU A 337 16.47 -30.54 2.73
C LEU A 337 16.79 -32.01 2.48
N TYR A 338 16.49 -32.92 3.41
CA TYR A 338 16.77 -34.33 3.22
C TYR A 338 16.18 -34.85 1.89
N GLY A 339 17.04 -35.36 1.01
CA GLY A 339 16.64 -35.90 -0.29
C GLY A 339 16.10 -34.88 -1.31
N ALA A 340 16.19 -33.57 -1.03
CA ALA A 340 15.75 -32.53 -1.95
C ALA A 340 16.55 -32.55 -3.26
N ASN A 341 15.90 -32.18 -4.37
CA ASN A 341 16.57 -32.01 -5.65
C ASN A 341 16.91 -30.53 -5.91
N LEU A 342 18.19 -30.15 -5.80
CA LEU A 342 18.67 -28.77 -6.04
C LEU A 342 19.44 -28.66 -7.37
N GLU A 343 19.29 -29.63 -8.28
CA GLU A 343 20.08 -29.64 -9.51
C GLU A 343 19.85 -28.37 -10.33
N TYR A 344 20.96 -27.71 -10.71
CA TYR A 344 20.97 -26.46 -11.48
C TYR A 344 20.19 -25.30 -10.84
N SER A 345 19.90 -25.34 -9.54
CA SER A 345 19.35 -24.20 -8.81
C SER A 345 20.43 -23.18 -8.46
N SER A 346 20.04 -21.94 -8.19
CA SER A 346 20.95 -20.86 -7.79
C SER A 346 20.75 -20.48 -6.34
N LEU A 347 21.71 -20.81 -5.47
CA LEU A 347 21.77 -20.48 -4.04
C LEU A 347 22.84 -19.42 -3.75
N THR A 348 23.14 -18.54 -4.71
CA THR A 348 24.13 -17.48 -4.52
C THR A 348 23.80 -16.67 -3.26
N TYR A 349 24.77 -16.48 -2.36
CA TYR A 349 24.56 -15.77 -1.08
C TYR A 349 23.50 -16.36 -0.13
N ALA A 350 23.02 -17.59 -0.37
CA ALA A 350 22.05 -18.23 0.52
C ALA A 350 22.65 -18.50 1.90
N ASP A 351 21.84 -18.41 2.94
CA ASP A 351 22.26 -18.68 4.30
C ASP A 351 21.82 -20.07 4.75
N LEU A 352 22.75 -21.03 4.73
CA LEU A 352 22.53 -22.42 5.15
C LEU A 352 23.14 -22.70 6.53
N ARG A 353 23.38 -21.68 7.37
CA ARG A 353 23.92 -21.88 8.72
C ARG A 353 22.86 -22.45 9.67
N ARG A 354 23.27 -22.77 10.90
CA ARG A 354 22.38 -23.25 11.98
C ARG A 354 21.61 -24.52 11.60
N GLU A 355 22.34 -25.60 11.36
CA GLU A 355 21.78 -26.96 11.23
C GLU A 355 20.91 -27.24 9.98
N THR A 356 21.08 -26.48 8.90
CA THR A 356 20.46 -26.83 7.61
C THR A 356 20.88 -28.24 7.18
N ASN A 357 19.93 -29.14 7.00
CA ASN A 357 20.19 -30.54 6.67
C ASN A 357 20.25 -30.74 5.15
N LEU A 358 21.44 -31.07 4.62
CA LEU A 358 21.66 -31.35 3.20
C LEU A 358 21.89 -32.84 2.91
N ARG A 359 21.63 -33.74 3.88
CA ARG A 359 21.85 -35.18 3.67
C ARG A 359 21.02 -35.67 2.49
N GLN A 360 21.64 -36.40 1.57
CA GLN A 360 20.98 -36.94 0.37
C GLN A 360 20.42 -35.88 -0.61
N ALA A 361 20.65 -34.58 -0.37
CA ALA A 361 20.23 -33.54 -1.30
C ALA A 361 21.08 -33.60 -2.58
N LYS A 362 20.45 -33.51 -3.76
CA LYS A 362 21.15 -33.58 -5.06
C LYS A 362 21.68 -32.20 -5.45
N LEU A 363 23.00 -32.07 -5.62
CA LEU A 363 23.67 -30.78 -5.78
C LEU A 363 24.38 -30.58 -7.15
N LYS A 364 24.10 -31.45 -8.13
CA LYS A 364 24.74 -31.36 -9.44
C LYS A 364 24.41 -30.03 -10.12
N GLY A 365 25.43 -29.25 -10.47
CA GLY A 365 25.28 -27.96 -11.14
C GLY A 365 24.62 -26.87 -10.27
N THR A 366 24.38 -27.12 -8.99
CA THR A 366 23.85 -26.12 -8.07
C THR A 366 24.87 -24.99 -7.90
N ASN A 367 24.44 -23.75 -8.07
CA ASN A 367 25.29 -22.59 -7.83
C ASN A 367 25.26 -22.20 -6.35
N LEU A 368 26.40 -22.32 -5.66
CA LEU A 368 26.62 -22.04 -4.24
C LEU A 368 27.65 -20.91 -4.04
N TYR A 369 27.91 -20.08 -5.06
CA TYR A 369 28.82 -18.94 -4.92
C TYR A 369 28.38 -18.03 -3.76
N ASN A 370 29.32 -17.71 -2.87
CA ASN A 370 29.11 -16.93 -1.65
C ASN A 370 28.03 -17.44 -0.69
N ALA A 371 27.59 -18.71 -0.81
CA ALA A 371 26.67 -19.31 0.15
C ALA A 371 27.36 -19.53 1.51
N TYR A 372 26.59 -19.38 2.59
CA TYR A 372 27.09 -19.50 3.97
C TYR A 372 26.76 -20.88 4.55
N PHE A 373 27.77 -21.55 5.11
CA PHE A 373 27.64 -22.89 5.69
C PHE A 373 28.08 -22.91 7.16
N SER A 374 27.54 -23.85 7.93
CA SER A 374 27.95 -24.08 9.32
C SER A 374 29.19 -24.97 9.45
N SER A 375 29.45 -25.86 8.49
CA SER A 375 30.64 -26.70 8.50
C SER A 375 30.92 -27.30 7.14
N ILE A 376 32.15 -27.78 6.93
CA ILE A 376 32.53 -28.51 5.72
C ILE A 376 31.66 -29.76 5.53
N SER A 377 31.44 -30.51 6.60
CA SER A 377 30.64 -31.74 6.60
C SER A 377 29.17 -31.52 6.19
N GLN A 378 28.65 -30.32 6.39
CA GLN A 378 27.27 -29.99 6.03
C GLN A 378 27.04 -30.16 4.52
N LEU A 379 27.90 -29.54 3.71
CA LEU A 379 27.82 -29.62 2.25
C LEU A 379 28.20 -31.01 1.72
N GLN A 380 29.24 -31.63 2.29
CA GLN A 380 29.75 -32.92 1.82
C GLN A 380 28.78 -34.10 1.99
N ARG A 381 27.73 -33.94 2.80
CA ARG A 381 26.65 -34.94 2.96
C ARG A 381 25.62 -34.92 1.83
N GLY A 382 25.66 -33.92 0.96
CA GLY A 382 24.86 -33.86 -0.25
C GLY A 382 25.43 -34.77 -1.35
N LEU A 383 24.56 -35.27 -2.21
CA LEU A 383 24.94 -36.07 -3.38
C LEU A 383 25.49 -35.16 -4.48
N ASN A 384 26.58 -35.59 -5.11
CA ASN A 384 27.22 -34.87 -6.21
C ASN A 384 27.67 -33.45 -5.85
N TRP A 385 27.97 -33.18 -4.57
CA TRP A 385 28.38 -31.85 -4.11
C TRP A 385 29.65 -31.34 -4.82
N GLN A 386 30.53 -32.24 -5.27
CA GLN A 386 31.73 -31.90 -6.05
C GLN A 386 31.40 -31.32 -7.44
N GLN A 387 30.17 -31.54 -7.94
CA GLN A 387 29.69 -31.01 -9.21
C GLN A 387 28.89 -29.71 -9.03
N ALA A 388 28.85 -29.14 -7.81
CA ALA A 388 28.28 -27.83 -7.56
C ALA A 388 29.27 -26.72 -7.96
N LEU A 389 28.75 -25.56 -8.35
CA LEU A 389 29.55 -24.36 -8.60
C LEU A 389 29.74 -23.63 -7.27
N ILE A 390 30.94 -23.64 -6.71
CA ILE A 390 31.23 -23.06 -5.39
C ILE A 390 32.58 -22.34 -5.41
N ASP A 391 32.74 -21.32 -4.56
CA ASP A 391 34.00 -20.57 -4.46
C ASP A 391 35.19 -21.48 -4.16
N LYS A 392 36.34 -21.25 -4.82
CA LYS A 392 37.57 -22.02 -4.55
C LYS A 392 37.99 -22.01 -3.08
N ASN A 393 37.72 -20.92 -2.36
CA ASN A 393 38.08 -20.72 -0.95
C ASN A 393 36.90 -20.87 0.02
N TRP A 394 35.79 -21.51 -0.37
CA TRP A 394 34.57 -21.61 0.44
C TRP A 394 34.80 -22.17 1.86
N GLN A 395 35.74 -23.10 2.02
CA GLN A 395 36.06 -23.69 3.32
C GLN A 395 36.64 -22.67 4.31
N GLN A 396 37.48 -21.75 3.81
CA GLN A 396 38.06 -20.67 4.63
C GLN A 396 36.99 -19.65 5.05
N LYS A 397 35.99 -19.43 4.18
CA LYS A 397 34.86 -18.51 4.46
C LYS A 397 33.98 -18.98 5.62
N ILE A 398 33.99 -20.26 5.99
CA ILE A 398 33.24 -20.78 7.15
C ILE A 398 33.78 -20.21 8.46
N THR A 399 35.10 -19.98 8.53
CA THR A 399 35.80 -19.51 9.73
C THR A 399 36.03 -17.99 9.77
N GLN A 400 35.85 -17.29 8.64
CA GLN A 400 36.06 -15.84 8.54
C GLN A 400 34.80 -15.05 8.93
N GLN A 401 34.95 -14.07 9.83
CA GLN A 401 33.88 -13.17 10.26
C GLN A 401 33.54 -12.08 9.23
N GLN A 402 32.26 -11.72 9.23
CA GLN A 402 31.53 -10.61 8.61
C GLN A 402 32.12 -9.98 7.34
N LYS A 403 31.52 -10.31 6.19
CA LYS A 403 31.78 -9.67 4.90
C LYS A 403 31.32 -8.20 4.95
N VAL A 404 32.24 -7.28 4.64
CA VAL A 404 31.91 -5.88 4.34
C VAL A 404 31.20 -5.85 2.97
N PRO A 405 29.96 -5.32 2.87
CA PRO A 405 29.25 -5.30 1.59
C PRO A 405 29.92 -4.34 0.61
N LYS A 406 29.98 -4.78 -0.65
CA LYS A 406 30.42 -3.96 -1.78
C LYS A 406 29.24 -3.25 -2.42
N ILE A 407 29.26 -1.93 -2.46
CA ILE A 407 28.23 -1.07 -3.04
C ILE A 407 28.73 -0.53 -4.36
N GLY A 408 28.08 -0.94 -5.45
CA GLY A 408 28.20 -0.29 -6.75
C GLY A 408 27.41 1.01 -6.79
N VAL A 409 28.02 2.09 -7.28
CA VAL A 409 27.34 3.38 -7.48
C VAL A 409 27.49 3.80 -8.94
N ILE A 410 26.36 3.98 -9.62
CA ILE A 410 26.33 4.55 -10.97
C ILE A 410 26.42 6.07 -10.84
N LEU A 411 27.40 6.67 -11.51
CA LEU A 411 27.60 8.13 -11.53
C LEU A 411 27.28 8.69 -12.91
N SER A 412 26.62 9.86 -12.94
CA SER A 412 26.62 10.76 -14.08
C SER A 412 27.70 11.82 -13.87
N PRO A 413 28.82 11.83 -14.64
CA PRO A 413 29.94 12.74 -14.40
C PRO A 413 29.62 14.22 -14.60
N SER A 414 28.61 14.52 -15.42
CA SER A 414 28.19 15.88 -15.75
C SER A 414 27.29 16.53 -14.69
N ASP A 415 26.80 15.77 -13.72
CA ASP A 415 25.83 16.24 -12.74
C ASP A 415 26.42 16.22 -11.31
N THR A 416 26.52 17.42 -10.73
CA THR A 416 27.10 17.67 -9.40
C THR A 416 26.32 17.00 -8.27
N ILE A 417 25.02 16.72 -8.47
CA ILE A 417 24.20 16.06 -7.45
C ILE A 417 24.69 14.63 -7.16
N PHE A 418 25.21 13.93 -8.18
CA PHE A 418 25.74 12.56 -8.03
C PHE A 418 26.99 12.51 -7.16
N GLN A 419 27.83 13.56 -7.20
CA GLN A 419 28.97 13.65 -6.31
C GLN A 419 28.53 13.82 -4.85
N SER A 420 27.48 14.62 -4.63
CA SER A 420 26.91 14.79 -3.28
C SER A 420 26.27 13.49 -2.75
N TYR A 421 25.57 12.72 -3.60
CA TYR A 421 25.12 11.37 -3.23
C TYR A 421 26.30 10.49 -2.84
N LEU A 422 27.37 10.48 -3.64
CA LEU A 422 28.56 9.67 -3.39
C LEU A 422 29.25 10.05 -2.07
N GLU A 423 29.35 11.34 -1.74
CA GLU A 423 29.85 11.78 -0.43
C GLU A 423 29.01 11.22 0.72
N GLY A 424 27.69 11.25 0.59
CA GLY A 424 26.76 10.68 1.55
C GLY A 424 27.00 9.17 1.74
N ILE A 425 27.07 8.44 0.63
CA ILE A 425 27.32 6.99 0.62
C ILE A 425 28.66 6.65 1.28
N LYS A 426 29.75 7.37 0.93
CA LYS A 426 31.09 7.17 1.49
C LYS A 426 31.19 7.55 2.97
N SER A 427 30.26 8.33 3.51
CA SER A 427 30.24 8.69 4.94
C SER A 427 29.84 7.52 5.85
N VAL A 428 29.21 6.48 5.29
CA VAL A 428 28.80 5.29 6.04
C VAL A 428 29.99 4.36 6.23
N LYS A 429 30.27 3.98 7.48
CA LYS A 429 31.34 3.03 7.82
C LYS A 429 30.89 1.59 7.56
N GLY A 430 31.85 0.71 7.26
CA GLY A 430 31.58 -0.72 7.10
C GLY A 430 30.99 -1.10 5.74
N VAL A 431 31.27 -0.31 4.69
CA VAL A 431 30.95 -0.61 3.29
C VAL A 431 32.17 -0.36 2.41
N GLU A 432 32.31 -1.10 1.31
CA GLU A 432 33.28 -0.85 0.25
C GLU A 432 32.53 -0.24 -0.94
N VAL A 433 32.95 0.93 -1.44
CA VAL A 433 32.23 1.63 -2.52
C VAL A 433 33.01 1.52 -3.82
N ILE A 434 32.35 1.02 -4.87
CA ILE A 434 32.88 0.90 -6.23
C ILE A 434 32.04 1.81 -7.13
N THR A 435 32.67 2.74 -7.84
CA THR A 435 31.97 3.68 -8.71
C THR A 435 32.25 3.37 -10.17
N ILE A 436 31.21 3.42 -11.00
CA ILE A 436 31.34 3.34 -12.46
C ILE A 436 30.49 4.46 -13.06
N SER A 437 31.10 5.24 -13.95
CA SER A 437 30.36 6.25 -14.72
C SER A 437 29.56 5.59 -15.83
N SER A 438 28.30 6.02 -15.99
CA SER A 438 27.43 5.65 -17.11
C SER A 438 27.24 6.84 -18.05
N GLY A 439 26.92 6.56 -19.32
CA GLY A 439 26.37 7.57 -20.24
C GLY A 439 24.87 7.79 -20.00
N PRO A 440 24.27 8.80 -20.67
CA PRO A 440 22.94 9.34 -20.36
C PRO A 440 21.79 8.52 -20.99
N THR A 441 21.99 7.22 -21.18
CA THR A 441 21.00 6.35 -21.82
C THR A 441 20.73 5.10 -20.98
N VAL A 442 19.47 4.63 -21.01
CA VAL A 442 19.06 3.39 -20.33
C VAL A 442 19.90 2.18 -20.77
N ALA A 443 20.36 2.16 -22.03
CA ALA A 443 21.21 1.09 -22.54
C ALA A 443 22.61 1.09 -21.91
N GLU A 444 23.22 2.26 -21.72
CA GLU A 444 24.51 2.40 -21.04
C GLU A 444 24.40 2.13 -19.54
N GLU A 445 23.28 2.53 -18.92
CA GLU A 445 22.95 2.18 -17.54
C GLU A 445 22.90 0.66 -17.35
N ALA A 446 22.16 -0.04 -18.23
CA ALA A 446 22.05 -1.49 -18.19
C ALA A 446 23.41 -2.20 -18.37
N GLN A 447 24.28 -1.69 -19.24
CA GLN A 447 25.66 -2.19 -19.38
C GLN A 447 26.48 -1.97 -18.11
N THR A 448 26.24 -0.85 -17.42
CA THR A 448 26.91 -0.54 -16.15
C THR A 448 26.45 -1.46 -15.03
N VAL A 449 25.14 -1.77 -14.97
CA VAL A 449 24.60 -2.80 -14.08
C VAL A 449 25.27 -4.16 -14.34
N ASP A 450 25.47 -4.54 -15.60
CA ASP A 450 26.17 -5.78 -15.95
C ASP A 450 27.64 -5.80 -15.50
N LYS A 451 28.34 -4.66 -15.59
CA LYS A 451 29.70 -4.53 -15.04
C LYS A 451 29.71 -4.75 -13.53
N PHE A 452 28.72 -4.23 -12.81
CA PHE A 452 28.60 -4.44 -11.36
C PHE A 452 28.26 -5.88 -11.00
N ILE A 453 27.37 -6.54 -11.75
CA ILE A 453 27.09 -7.98 -11.59
C ILE A 453 28.39 -8.78 -11.73
N ASN A 454 29.19 -8.51 -12.79
CA ASN A 454 30.46 -9.19 -13.03
C ASN A 454 31.53 -8.86 -11.98
N ALA A 455 31.50 -7.65 -11.41
CA ALA A 455 32.36 -7.25 -10.31
C ALA A 455 31.97 -7.89 -8.95
N GLY A 456 30.82 -8.57 -8.88
CA GLY A 456 30.37 -9.27 -7.69
C GLY A 456 30.00 -8.32 -6.54
N VAL A 457 29.41 -7.16 -6.86
CA VAL A 457 28.89 -6.24 -5.83
C VAL A 457 27.74 -6.88 -5.06
N ASP A 458 27.58 -6.46 -3.81
CA ASP A 458 26.47 -6.90 -2.96
C ASP A 458 25.22 -6.02 -3.14
N ALA A 459 25.43 -4.75 -3.52
CA ALA A 459 24.38 -3.76 -3.74
C ALA A 459 24.71 -2.83 -4.91
N ILE A 460 23.68 -2.23 -5.51
CA ILE A 460 23.78 -1.12 -6.45
C ILE A 460 22.88 0.02 -5.94
N ILE A 461 23.46 1.22 -5.85
CA ILE A 461 22.75 2.47 -5.58
C ILE A 461 22.85 3.33 -6.84
N PHE A 462 21.70 3.80 -7.34
CA PHE A 462 21.67 4.67 -8.51
C PHE A 462 20.38 5.48 -8.59
N ARG A 463 20.42 6.52 -9.42
CA ARG A 463 19.24 7.24 -9.91
C ARG A 463 18.95 6.70 -11.31
N PRO A 464 17.76 6.15 -11.60
CA PRO A 464 17.47 5.58 -12.90
C PRO A 464 17.40 6.68 -13.97
N GLU A 465 17.93 6.40 -15.16
CA GLU A 465 17.79 7.31 -16.32
C GLU A 465 16.31 7.41 -16.76
N ASP A 466 15.58 6.29 -16.70
CA ASP A 466 14.12 6.25 -16.84
C ASP A 466 13.54 5.20 -15.87
N PRO A 467 12.63 5.57 -14.96
CA PRO A 467 12.10 4.64 -13.95
C PRO A 467 11.39 3.40 -14.51
N ASP A 468 10.76 3.53 -15.69
CA ASP A 468 9.96 2.47 -16.31
C ASP A 468 10.87 1.54 -17.12
N ASP A 469 11.77 2.10 -17.94
CA ASP A 469 12.63 1.33 -18.84
C ASP A 469 13.83 0.68 -18.13
N SER A 470 14.27 1.23 -16.99
CA SER A 470 15.40 0.69 -16.21
C SER A 470 15.05 -0.61 -15.46
N VAL A 471 13.76 -0.95 -15.35
CA VAL A 471 13.24 -2.13 -14.62
C VAL A 471 13.89 -3.44 -15.06
N ALA A 472 14.16 -3.62 -16.35
CA ALA A 472 14.71 -4.87 -16.88
C ALA A 472 16.12 -5.15 -16.35
N ALA A 473 16.99 -4.13 -16.33
CA ALA A 473 18.36 -4.24 -15.82
C ALA A 473 18.36 -4.48 -14.30
N ILE A 474 17.50 -3.75 -13.58
CA ILE A 474 17.30 -3.90 -12.14
C ILE A 474 16.89 -5.33 -11.78
N LYS A 475 15.89 -5.86 -12.48
CA LYS A 475 15.39 -7.21 -12.24
C LYS A 475 16.48 -8.25 -12.47
N LYS A 476 17.30 -8.08 -13.51
CA LYS A 476 18.46 -8.96 -13.77
C LYS A 476 19.42 -8.98 -12.59
N ALA A 477 19.79 -7.82 -12.04
CA ALA A 477 20.65 -7.73 -10.88
C ALA A 477 20.00 -8.32 -9.61
N PHE A 478 18.71 -8.04 -9.40
CA PHE A 478 17.96 -8.58 -8.27
C PHE A 478 17.86 -10.11 -8.29
N ASP A 479 17.63 -10.73 -9.44
CA ASP A 479 17.58 -12.18 -9.59
C ASP A 479 18.94 -12.85 -9.28
N GLN A 480 20.06 -12.12 -9.42
CA GLN A 480 21.39 -12.53 -8.94
C GLN A 480 21.58 -12.31 -7.43
N GLY A 481 20.58 -11.78 -6.74
CA GLY A 481 20.60 -11.44 -5.32
C GLY A 481 21.23 -10.08 -5.02
N ILE A 482 21.42 -9.19 -5.98
CA ILE A 482 21.98 -7.85 -5.68
C ILE A 482 20.92 -6.98 -5.00
N ILE A 483 21.31 -6.23 -3.97
CA ILE A 483 20.45 -5.26 -3.30
C ILE A 483 20.36 -4.02 -4.18
N ILE A 484 19.15 -3.62 -4.59
CA ILE A 484 18.96 -2.43 -5.40
C ILE A 484 18.31 -1.33 -4.57
N ILE A 485 18.89 -0.13 -4.56
CA ILE A 485 18.35 1.08 -3.92
C ILE A 485 18.32 2.20 -4.95
N ASN A 486 17.19 2.89 -5.04
CA ASN A 486 17.04 4.08 -5.89
C ASN A 486 17.21 5.37 -5.09
N ILE A 487 17.78 6.39 -5.71
CA ILE A 487 17.81 7.76 -5.20
C ILE A 487 17.30 8.68 -6.28
N GLY A 488 16.21 9.41 -6.01
CA GLY A 488 15.50 10.21 -7.01
C GLY A 488 14.91 9.37 -8.14
N ASP A 489 13.94 9.95 -8.84
CA ASP A 489 13.17 9.33 -9.92
C ASP A 489 12.68 7.93 -9.51
N CYS A 490 11.96 7.89 -8.38
CA CYS A 490 11.58 6.64 -7.75
C CYS A 490 10.75 5.73 -8.66
N ILE A 491 11.15 4.47 -8.72
CA ILE A 491 10.39 3.41 -9.38
C ILE A 491 9.25 2.99 -8.46
N ASP A 492 8.02 3.03 -8.97
CA ASP A 492 6.82 2.65 -8.21
C ASP A 492 6.88 1.17 -7.76
N GLU A 493 6.51 0.92 -6.50
CA GLU A 493 6.43 -0.41 -5.89
C GLU A 493 5.20 -1.21 -6.38
N LEU A 494 4.11 -0.51 -6.71
CA LEU A 494 2.91 -1.09 -7.33
C LEU A 494 3.27 -1.64 -8.72
N VAL A 495 4.13 -0.88 -9.40
CA VAL A 495 4.95 -1.14 -10.61
C VAL A 495 5.00 -2.58 -11.13
N SER A 496 5.97 -3.44 -10.81
CA SER A 496 7.07 -3.34 -9.88
C SER A 496 7.63 -4.76 -9.77
N ASN A 497 7.52 -5.42 -8.61
CA ASN A 497 8.17 -6.73 -8.42
C ASN A 497 9.68 -6.71 -8.80
N THR A 498 10.25 -5.49 -8.88
CA THR A 498 11.56 -5.15 -9.47
C THR A 498 12.71 -5.61 -8.61
N GLY A 499 12.46 -5.78 -7.31
CA GLY A 499 13.52 -6.12 -6.38
C GLY A 499 14.25 -4.93 -5.78
N VAL A 500 13.69 -3.72 -5.89
CA VAL A 500 14.17 -2.52 -5.18
C VAL A 500 13.84 -2.61 -3.70
N PHE A 501 14.77 -2.23 -2.83
CA PHE A 501 14.66 -2.30 -1.36
C PHE A 501 14.43 -0.94 -0.69
N GLY A 502 14.58 0.14 -1.44
CA GLY A 502 14.16 1.45 -1.00
C GLY A 502 14.33 2.51 -2.07
N CYS A 503 13.60 3.61 -1.89
CA CYS A 503 13.78 4.82 -2.66
C CYS A 503 13.89 6.05 -1.75
N TYR A 504 14.85 6.90 -2.07
CA TYR A 504 15.16 8.12 -1.33
C TYR A 504 15.04 9.32 -2.27
N GLU A 505 14.00 10.12 -2.10
CA GLU A 505 13.67 11.21 -3.03
C GLU A 505 13.33 12.49 -2.28
N GLY A 506 13.63 13.64 -2.88
CA GLY A 506 13.22 14.93 -2.33
C GLY A 506 11.76 15.24 -2.64
N ASP A 507 11.08 15.98 -1.77
CA ASP A 507 9.72 16.45 -2.03
C ASP A 507 9.71 17.55 -3.09
N SER A 508 9.69 17.13 -4.34
CA SER A 508 9.84 18.01 -5.49
C SER A 508 8.65 18.99 -5.64
N ILE A 509 7.44 18.54 -5.32
CA ILE A 509 6.25 19.42 -5.33
C ILE A 509 6.39 20.47 -4.22
N LYS A 510 6.72 20.05 -2.99
CA LYS A 510 6.90 20.99 -1.88
C LYS A 510 8.05 21.96 -2.14
N MET A 511 9.17 21.51 -2.70
CA MET A 511 10.30 22.38 -3.06
C MET A 511 9.88 23.48 -4.04
N GLY A 512 9.09 23.12 -5.07
CA GLY A 512 8.53 24.11 -5.99
C GLY A 512 7.59 25.11 -5.30
N SER A 513 6.73 24.61 -4.40
CA SER A 513 5.84 25.46 -3.59
C SER A 513 6.63 26.41 -2.69
N ASP A 514 7.60 25.92 -1.92
CA ASP A 514 8.36 26.71 -0.95
C ASP A 514 9.22 27.78 -1.66
N ALA A 515 9.83 27.45 -2.81
CA ALA A 515 10.52 28.43 -3.65
C ALA A 515 9.59 29.60 -4.04
N THR A 516 8.33 29.27 -4.34
CA THR A 516 7.29 30.20 -4.77
C THR A 516 6.77 31.04 -3.61
N LEU A 517 6.57 30.45 -2.44
CA LEU A 517 6.17 31.17 -1.24
C LEU A 517 7.21 32.23 -0.86
N VAL A 518 8.50 31.88 -0.91
CA VAL A 518 9.59 32.83 -0.65
C VAL A 518 9.63 33.94 -1.70
N MET A 519 9.39 33.62 -2.97
CA MET A 519 9.25 34.61 -4.04
C MET A 519 8.10 35.58 -3.76
N LEU A 520 6.91 35.07 -3.45
CA LEU A 520 5.73 35.89 -3.15
C LEU A 520 5.97 36.80 -1.93
N ASP A 521 6.54 36.25 -0.87
CA ASP A 521 6.89 37.02 0.33
C ASP A 521 7.90 38.13 0.02
N TYR A 522 8.96 37.79 -0.73
CA TYR A 522 9.96 38.76 -1.15
C TYR A 522 9.35 39.89 -1.99
N MET A 523 8.51 39.56 -2.97
CA MET A 523 7.88 40.54 -3.86
C MET A 523 6.90 41.44 -3.10
N LYS A 524 6.12 40.87 -2.18
CA LYS A 524 5.20 41.64 -1.32
C LYS A 524 5.93 42.65 -0.45
N HIS A 525 7.06 42.27 0.15
CA HIS A 525 7.82 43.15 1.04
C HIS A 525 8.63 44.21 0.31
N ASN A 526 9.30 43.86 -0.79
CA ASN A 526 10.25 44.75 -1.48
C ASN A 526 9.63 45.55 -2.62
N TYR A 527 8.53 45.07 -3.21
CA TYR A 527 7.88 45.68 -4.37
C TYR A 527 6.36 45.69 -4.25
N PRO A 528 5.79 46.30 -3.19
CA PRO A 528 4.35 46.37 -3.01
C PRO A 528 3.71 47.06 -4.23
N ASN A 529 2.67 46.44 -4.79
CA ASN A 529 1.93 46.90 -5.96
C ASN A 529 2.65 46.79 -7.32
N LYS A 530 3.78 46.09 -7.44
CA LYS A 530 4.32 45.72 -8.76
C LYS A 530 3.78 44.37 -9.23
N PRO A 531 3.40 44.24 -10.52
CA PRO A 531 3.03 42.94 -11.06
C PRO A 531 4.23 42.00 -11.07
N ILE A 532 3.98 40.71 -10.84
CA ILE A 532 5.01 39.66 -10.89
C ILE A 532 5.11 39.17 -12.33
N ASN A 533 6.18 39.57 -13.02
CA ASN A 533 6.43 39.26 -14.42
C ASN A 533 7.56 38.23 -14.50
N ILE A 534 7.18 36.97 -14.72
CA ILE A 534 8.06 35.81 -14.57
C ILE A 534 8.64 35.42 -15.92
N GLY A 535 9.97 35.26 -15.96
CA GLY A 535 10.67 34.50 -16.99
C GLY A 535 10.93 33.09 -16.50
N MET A 536 10.48 32.08 -17.24
CA MET A 536 10.63 30.67 -16.85
C MET A 536 11.88 30.08 -17.50
N VAL A 537 12.73 29.46 -16.69
CA VAL A 537 13.94 28.76 -17.17
C VAL A 537 13.79 27.30 -16.82
N ASP A 538 13.21 26.52 -17.74
CA ASP A 538 12.93 25.10 -17.53
C ASP A 538 13.38 24.29 -18.74
N GLY A 539 14.53 23.65 -18.60
CA GLY A 539 15.24 22.93 -19.65
C GLY A 539 14.65 21.61 -20.15
N THR A 540 13.58 21.08 -19.57
CA THR A 540 13.10 19.76 -20.00
C THR A 540 11.58 19.72 -20.07
N ARG A 541 11.02 20.25 -21.17
CA ARG A 541 9.70 19.81 -21.63
C ARG A 541 9.85 18.51 -22.40
N ILE A 542 9.70 17.37 -21.74
CA ILE A 542 9.29 16.12 -22.41
C ILE A 542 8.22 15.41 -21.57
N GLY A 543 6.96 15.58 -21.97
CA GLY A 543 5.88 14.60 -21.79
C GLY A 543 5.18 14.44 -20.43
N ARG A 544 5.77 14.80 -19.29
CA ARG A 544 5.11 14.69 -17.96
C ARG A 544 5.19 16.03 -17.22
N VAL A 545 4.11 16.45 -16.56
CA VAL A 545 4.11 17.66 -15.72
C VAL A 545 5.18 17.50 -14.63
N TYR A 546 6.25 18.28 -14.74
CA TYR A 546 7.40 18.30 -13.84
C TYR A 546 6.97 18.63 -12.40
N PRO A 547 7.33 17.82 -11.38
CA PRO A 547 6.83 17.98 -10.01
C PRO A 547 7.08 19.36 -9.39
N TYR A 548 8.24 19.98 -9.62
CA TYR A 548 8.55 21.29 -9.06
C TYR A 548 7.71 22.40 -9.70
N TYR A 549 7.50 22.34 -11.03
CA TYR A 549 6.63 23.30 -11.72
C TYR A 549 5.17 23.15 -11.27
N ARG A 550 4.72 21.92 -11.00
CA ARG A 550 3.40 21.68 -10.39
C ARG A 550 3.28 22.42 -9.07
N GLY A 551 4.25 22.25 -8.17
CA GLY A 551 4.29 22.96 -6.88
C GLY A 551 4.27 24.47 -7.03
N PHE A 552 5.05 25.02 -7.97
CA PHE A 552 5.02 26.44 -8.30
C PHE A 552 3.63 26.91 -8.75
N LYS A 553 3.05 26.21 -9.74
CA LYS A 553 1.79 26.61 -10.36
C LYS A 553 0.64 26.57 -9.37
N GLU A 554 0.51 25.47 -8.61
CA GLU A 554 -0.52 25.32 -7.58
C GLU A 554 -0.41 26.42 -6.52
N THR A 555 0.81 26.75 -6.08
CA THR A 555 1.03 27.81 -5.08
C THR A 555 0.73 29.21 -5.63
N MET A 556 1.10 29.50 -6.88
CA MET A 556 0.75 30.77 -7.53
C MET A 556 -0.76 30.94 -7.66
N GLU A 557 -1.46 29.91 -8.15
CA GLU A 557 -2.93 29.93 -8.31
C GLU A 557 -3.65 30.10 -6.97
N ASN A 558 -3.19 29.42 -5.92
CA ASN A 558 -3.77 29.51 -4.58
C ASN A 558 -3.48 30.84 -3.86
N SER A 559 -2.42 31.56 -4.26
CA SER A 559 -2.05 32.83 -3.61
C SER A 559 -3.04 33.97 -3.89
N GLY A 560 -3.79 33.90 -5.01
CA GLY A 560 -4.63 35.00 -5.49
C GLY A 560 -3.88 36.25 -5.92
N VAL A 561 -2.54 36.20 -6.00
CA VAL A 561 -1.70 37.32 -6.48
C VAL A 561 -1.71 37.34 -8.01
N GLU A 562 -1.81 38.53 -8.59
CA GLU A 562 -1.71 38.70 -10.05
C GLU A 562 -0.26 38.48 -10.53
N TRP A 563 -0.08 37.60 -11.51
CA TRP A 563 1.21 37.28 -12.10
C TRP A 563 1.07 36.98 -13.60
N HIS A 564 2.17 37.16 -14.33
CA HIS A 564 2.23 36.96 -15.77
C HIS A 564 3.48 36.15 -16.14
N GLU A 565 3.31 35.01 -16.82
CA GLU A 565 4.42 34.35 -17.52
C GLU A 565 4.72 35.15 -18.80
N ILE A 566 5.87 35.83 -18.82
CA ILE A 566 6.24 36.73 -19.93
C ILE A 566 6.92 35.96 -21.06
N ALA A 567 7.82 35.05 -20.69
CA ALA A 567 8.60 34.25 -21.62
C ALA A 567 9.13 33.00 -20.91
N SER A 568 9.50 31.99 -21.69
CA SER A 568 10.16 30.78 -21.22
C SER A 568 11.32 30.38 -22.14
N THR A 569 12.29 29.63 -21.61
CA THR A 569 13.41 29.06 -22.37
C THR A 569 13.52 27.56 -22.11
N ASP A 570 14.12 26.84 -23.04
CA ASP A 570 14.47 25.41 -22.92
C ASP A 570 15.92 25.20 -22.43
N ALA A 571 16.48 26.14 -21.66
CA ALA A 571 17.84 26.04 -21.14
C ALA A 571 17.98 24.91 -20.11
N ILE A 572 18.92 23.99 -20.32
CA ILE A 572 19.04 22.75 -19.50
C ILE A 572 20.18 22.80 -18.47
N ASP A 573 21.22 23.58 -18.77
CA ASP A 573 22.42 23.69 -17.93
C ASP A 573 23.15 25.03 -18.13
N GLN A 574 24.39 25.12 -17.64
CA GLN A 574 25.21 26.33 -17.74
C GLN A 574 25.66 26.66 -19.17
N ILE A 575 25.63 25.71 -20.11
CA ILE A 575 26.00 25.96 -21.50
C ILE A 575 24.93 26.83 -22.18
N ASP A 576 23.69 26.74 -21.71
CA ASP A 576 22.53 27.46 -22.25
C ASP A 576 22.32 28.87 -21.66
N ILE A 577 23.30 29.43 -20.93
CA ILE A 577 23.23 30.79 -20.37
C ILE A 577 22.88 31.85 -21.44
N SER A 578 23.35 31.67 -22.68
CA SER A 578 23.03 32.59 -23.79
C SER A 578 21.54 32.66 -24.10
N LYS A 579 20.80 31.55 -23.99
CA LYS A 579 19.34 31.51 -24.20
C LYS A 579 18.61 32.34 -23.15
N ILE A 580 19.06 32.24 -21.90
CA ILE A 580 18.50 33.02 -20.78
C ILE A 580 18.77 34.52 -20.99
N LYS A 581 19.98 34.88 -21.41
CA LYS A 581 20.32 36.28 -21.73
C LYS A 581 19.48 36.85 -22.86
N GLU A 582 19.25 36.07 -23.91
CA GLU A 582 18.40 36.46 -25.04
C GLU A 582 16.97 36.73 -24.57
N MET A 583 16.38 35.84 -23.75
CA MET A 583 15.07 36.07 -23.13
C MET A 583 15.04 37.38 -22.33
N LEU A 584 16.01 37.62 -21.46
CA LEU A 584 16.04 38.84 -20.64
C LEU A 584 16.23 40.13 -21.46
N THR A 585 16.90 40.03 -22.60
CA THR A 585 17.12 41.16 -23.51
C THR A 585 15.86 41.48 -24.31
N ASN A 586 15.17 40.45 -24.82
CA ASN A 586 13.97 40.59 -25.63
C ASN A 586 12.73 40.97 -24.80
N TYR A 587 12.70 40.59 -23.52
CA TYR A 587 11.57 40.78 -22.62
C TYR A 587 11.96 41.59 -21.37
N PRO A 588 12.24 42.90 -21.51
CA PRO A 588 12.74 43.73 -20.41
C PRO A 588 11.73 43.95 -19.28
N GLN A 589 10.47 43.55 -19.43
CA GLN A 589 9.44 43.61 -18.39
C GLN A 589 9.58 42.50 -17.33
N ILE A 590 10.39 41.47 -17.58
CA ILE A 590 10.69 40.41 -16.60
C ILE A 590 11.35 41.05 -15.37
N ASN A 591 10.83 40.72 -14.18
CA ASN A 591 11.37 41.13 -12.89
C ASN A 591 11.67 39.95 -11.96
N VAL A 592 11.22 38.76 -12.32
CA VAL A 592 11.46 37.51 -11.59
C VAL A 592 11.85 36.43 -12.59
N ILE A 593 12.84 35.61 -12.23
CA ILE A 593 13.09 34.32 -12.88
C ILE A 593 12.73 33.21 -11.91
N TRP A 594 11.97 32.24 -12.40
CA TRP A 594 11.73 30.98 -11.70
C TRP A 594 12.37 29.82 -12.48
N SER A 595 12.99 28.88 -11.76
CA SER A 595 13.72 27.76 -12.33
C SER A 595 13.58 26.49 -11.49
N GLY A 596 13.36 25.37 -12.19
CA GLY A 596 13.08 24.08 -11.58
C GLY A 596 14.27 23.22 -11.14
N SER A 597 15.52 23.59 -11.42
CA SER A 597 16.70 22.75 -11.14
C SER A 597 17.92 23.55 -10.65
N ASP A 598 18.91 22.88 -10.03
CA ASP A 598 20.14 23.55 -9.57
C ASP A 598 20.94 24.18 -10.73
N SER A 599 21.11 23.43 -11.83
CA SER A 599 21.88 23.87 -12.99
C SER A 599 21.26 25.11 -13.64
N THR A 600 19.94 25.07 -13.88
CA THR A 600 19.21 26.17 -14.52
C THR A 600 19.08 27.39 -13.62
N THR A 601 18.96 27.21 -12.30
CA THR A 601 18.91 28.34 -11.35
C THR A 601 20.29 29.01 -11.27
N SER A 602 21.36 28.22 -11.26
CA SER A 602 22.73 28.74 -11.31
C SER A 602 23.01 29.49 -12.62
N ALA A 603 22.53 28.97 -13.76
CA ALA A 603 22.64 29.62 -15.06
C ALA A 603 21.87 30.96 -15.08
N ALA A 604 20.65 30.99 -14.53
CA ALA A 604 19.85 32.20 -14.44
C ALA A 604 20.50 33.29 -13.58
N VAL A 605 21.06 32.93 -12.42
CA VAL A 605 21.83 33.87 -11.58
C VAL A 605 22.99 34.47 -12.35
N THR A 606 23.75 33.63 -13.06
CA THR A 606 24.91 34.06 -13.85
C THR A 606 24.49 35.01 -14.98
N ALA A 607 23.44 34.67 -15.74
CA ALA A 607 22.91 35.50 -16.81
C ALA A 607 22.48 36.88 -16.32
N VAL A 608 21.78 36.96 -15.18
CA VAL A 608 21.33 38.22 -14.58
C VAL A 608 22.51 39.07 -14.10
N GLN A 609 23.55 38.44 -13.53
CA GLN A 609 24.76 39.14 -13.10
C GLN A 609 25.54 39.71 -14.30
N GLU A 610 25.76 38.91 -15.35
CA GLU A 610 26.52 39.31 -16.53
C GLU A 610 25.82 40.42 -17.33
N LEU A 611 24.49 40.48 -17.29
CA LEU A 611 23.72 41.59 -17.86
C LEU A 611 23.61 42.82 -16.94
N GLY A 612 24.14 42.76 -15.71
CA GLY A 612 24.03 43.85 -14.74
C GLY A 612 22.61 44.08 -14.21
N LEU A 613 21.74 43.06 -14.30
CA LEU A 613 20.32 43.15 -13.98
C LEU A 613 19.97 42.80 -12.52
N GLY A 614 20.96 42.54 -11.66
CA GLY A 614 20.74 42.02 -10.29
C GLY A 614 19.89 42.89 -9.36
N ARG A 615 19.73 44.19 -9.66
CA ARG A 615 18.79 45.09 -8.95
C ARG A 615 17.36 45.04 -9.49
N LYS A 616 17.18 44.60 -10.74
CA LYS A 616 15.89 44.60 -11.46
C LYS A 616 15.24 43.23 -11.50
N VAL A 617 16.04 42.18 -11.66
CA VAL A 617 15.58 40.80 -11.83
C VAL A 617 16.09 39.96 -10.68
N LYS A 618 15.18 39.28 -10.00
CA LYS A 618 15.48 38.36 -8.90
C LYS A 618 15.24 36.91 -9.31
N VAL A 619 16.06 36.00 -8.82
CA VAL A 619 16.06 34.59 -9.22
C VAL A 619 15.66 33.74 -8.03
N PHE A 620 14.67 32.87 -8.26
CA PHE A 620 14.14 31.89 -7.32
C PHE A 620 14.12 30.53 -7.99
N GLY A 621 14.29 29.46 -7.22
CA GLY A 621 14.30 28.12 -7.76
C GLY A 621 15.02 27.14 -6.85
N ILE A 622 15.39 26.01 -7.45
CA ILE A 622 16.13 24.96 -6.76
C ILE A 622 17.62 25.26 -6.81
N MET A 623 18.28 25.17 -5.67
CA MET A 623 19.70 25.51 -5.55
C MET A 623 20.33 24.71 -4.41
N ASP A 624 21.47 24.07 -4.67
CA ASP A 624 22.23 23.40 -3.62
C ASP A 624 22.89 24.41 -2.65
N LEU A 625 23.17 23.94 -1.43
CA LEU A 625 23.83 24.76 -0.43
C LEU A 625 25.34 24.53 -0.46
N THR A 626 26.08 25.52 -0.99
CA THR A 626 27.53 25.62 -0.88
C THR A 626 27.95 26.89 -0.16
N ALA A 627 29.19 26.93 0.36
CA ALA A 627 29.72 28.14 1.00
C ALA A 627 29.74 29.35 0.04
N GLN A 628 29.92 29.13 -1.26
CA GLN A 628 29.87 30.18 -2.27
C GLN A 628 28.44 30.68 -2.49
N LYS A 629 27.47 29.78 -2.68
CA LYS A 629 26.05 30.13 -2.90
C LYS A 629 25.43 30.77 -1.64
N ALA A 630 25.86 30.37 -0.44
CA ALA A 630 25.48 31.02 0.81
C ALA A 630 25.97 32.49 0.87
N LYS A 631 27.22 32.76 0.45
CA LYS A 631 27.73 34.14 0.34
C LYS A 631 26.97 34.95 -0.70
N MET A 632 26.58 34.33 -1.81
CA MET A 632 25.74 34.96 -2.83
C MET A 632 24.37 35.35 -2.26
N LEU A 633 23.70 34.45 -1.54
CA LEU A 633 22.42 34.71 -0.89
C LEU A 633 22.50 35.83 0.16
N ALA A 634 23.63 35.91 0.89
CA ALA A 634 23.85 36.93 1.91
C ALA A 634 24.14 38.34 1.33
N ASP A 635 24.49 38.46 0.05
CA ASP A 635 24.69 39.74 -0.61
C ASP A 635 23.34 40.32 -1.09
N PRO A 636 22.86 41.44 -0.52
CA PRO A 636 21.57 42.02 -0.89
C PRO A 636 21.48 42.49 -2.36
N ASN A 637 22.62 42.72 -3.02
CA ASN A 637 22.67 43.07 -4.44
C ASN A 637 22.67 41.86 -5.37
N ASN A 638 22.86 40.66 -4.84
CA ASN A 638 22.83 39.44 -5.63
C ASN A 638 21.41 39.20 -6.18
N PRO A 639 21.26 38.64 -7.40
CA PRO A 639 19.95 38.27 -7.88
C PRO A 639 19.34 37.06 -7.18
N LEU A 640 20.13 36.15 -6.61
CA LEU A 640 19.63 34.98 -5.87
C LEU A 640 18.96 35.42 -4.56
N GLN A 641 17.72 35.00 -4.33
CA GLN A 641 16.96 35.38 -3.13
C GLN A 641 16.55 34.21 -2.22
N SER A 642 16.75 32.97 -2.68
CA SER A 642 16.52 31.77 -1.89
C SER A 642 17.44 30.63 -2.29
N ILE A 643 17.63 29.68 -1.38
CA ILE A 643 18.27 28.38 -1.62
C ILE A 643 17.28 27.31 -1.15
N ILE A 644 16.88 26.45 -2.07
CA ILE A 644 16.04 25.27 -1.82
C ILE A 644 16.93 24.03 -2.08
N ASP A 645 17.60 23.57 -1.03
CA ASP A 645 18.59 22.51 -1.11
C ASP A 645 17.97 21.13 -0.87
N GLN A 646 18.04 20.29 -1.89
CA GLN A 646 17.51 18.92 -1.92
C GLN A 646 18.17 17.96 -0.92
N SER A 647 19.26 18.39 -0.27
CA SER A 647 20.03 17.59 0.70
C SER A 647 20.53 16.24 0.14
N PRO A 648 21.15 16.21 -1.06
CA PRO A 648 21.56 14.96 -1.72
C PRO A 648 22.50 14.11 -0.87
N LYS A 649 23.39 14.73 -0.09
CA LYS A 649 24.29 14.01 0.83
C LYS A 649 23.54 13.17 1.87
N ILE A 650 22.38 13.64 2.35
CA ILE A 650 21.54 12.90 3.29
C ILE A 650 20.91 11.70 2.57
N ALA A 651 20.42 11.88 1.35
CA ALA A 651 19.85 10.81 0.54
C ALA A 651 20.87 9.69 0.28
N GLY A 652 22.09 10.05 -0.13
CA GLY A 652 23.19 9.10 -0.33
C GLY A 652 23.55 8.32 0.94
N LYS A 653 23.64 9.01 2.08
CA LYS A 653 23.90 8.36 3.38
C LYS A 653 22.79 7.37 3.74
N LYS A 654 21.53 7.79 3.63
CA LYS A 654 20.35 6.96 3.95
C LYS A 654 20.25 5.73 3.04
N ALA A 655 20.55 5.88 1.75
CA ALA A 655 20.59 4.77 0.82
C ALA A 655 21.67 3.73 1.19
N ALA A 656 22.86 4.17 1.61
CA ALA A 656 23.91 3.26 2.06
C ALA A 656 23.60 2.60 3.42
N GLU A 657 22.98 3.32 4.36
CA GLU A 657 22.43 2.75 5.61
C GLU A 657 21.42 1.63 5.27
N ARG A 658 20.54 1.87 4.29
CA ARG A 658 19.56 0.88 3.84
C ARG A 658 20.20 -0.38 3.27
N VAL A 659 21.29 -0.23 2.51
CA VAL A 659 22.05 -1.39 2.05
C VAL A 659 22.51 -2.25 3.22
N LEU A 660 23.03 -1.65 4.30
CA LEU A 660 23.46 -2.39 5.49
C LEU A 660 22.29 -3.11 6.17
N GLU A 661 21.16 -2.43 6.37
CA GLU A 661 19.96 -3.03 6.97
C GLU A 661 19.48 -4.27 6.21
N VAL A 662 19.44 -4.18 4.87
CA VAL A 662 19.00 -5.27 3.98
C VAL A 662 20.05 -6.38 3.96
N PHE A 663 21.33 -6.03 3.87
CA PHE A 663 22.44 -6.98 3.85
C PHE A 663 22.52 -7.80 5.14
N CYS A 664 22.29 -7.15 6.30
CA CYS A 664 22.22 -7.78 7.61
C CYS A 664 20.88 -8.51 7.86
N ARG A 665 19.92 -8.42 6.94
CA ARG A 665 18.57 -9.01 7.03
C ARG A 665 17.76 -8.50 8.25
N GLU A 666 18.00 -7.27 8.69
CA GLU A 666 17.23 -6.66 9.77
C GLU A 666 15.82 -6.27 9.30
N ASN A 667 15.74 -5.67 8.11
CA ASN A 667 14.49 -5.35 7.42
C ASN A 667 14.70 -5.45 5.91
N ILE A 668 13.97 -6.36 5.25
CA ILE A 668 14.06 -6.62 3.80
C ILE A 668 12.86 -6.06 3.01
N GLY A 669 11.95 -5.34 3.67
CA GLY A 669 10.80 -4.68 3.02
C GLY A 669 11.25 -3.50 2.15
N TYR A 670 10.37 -3.01 1.29
CA TYR A 670 10.63 -1.75 0.61
C TYR A 670 10.52 -0.59 1.61
N GLN A 671 11.37 0.42 1.47
CA GLN A 671 11.28 1.67 2.22
C GLN A 671 11.26 2.86 1.27
N TYR A 672 10.19 3.63 1.31
CA TYR A 672 10.14 4.94 0.68
C TYR A 672 10.47 6.00 1.72
N TYR A 673 11.43 6.87 1.42
CA TYR A 673 11.82 7.95 2.31
C TYR A 673 11.89 9.28 1.56
N LEU A 674 11.06 10.22 2.01
CA LEU A 674 11.06 11.59 1.51
C LEU A 674 12.10 12.40 2.27
N ILE A 675 13.11 12.89 1.56
CA ILE A 675 14.20 13.71 2.11
C ILE A 675 13.67 15.13 2.30
N PRO A 676 13.65 15.66 3.54
CA PRO A 676 13.32 17.06 3.77
C PRO A 676 14.38 17.94 3.11
N HIS A 677 13.93 18.91 2.32
CA HIS A 677 14.81 19.90 1.76
C HIS A 677 15.13 20.98 2.79
N ARG A 678 16.22 21.71 2.59
CA ARG A 678 16.56 22.90 3.37
C ARG A 678 16.13 24.13 2.61
N LEU A 679 15.45 25.03 3.29
CA LEU A 679 15.09 26.35 2.78
C LEU A 679 15.95 27.40 3.49
N LEU A 680 16.60 28.27 2.71
CA LEU A 680 17.27 29.47 3.21
C LEU A 680 16.85 30.65 2.35
N ASN A 681 16.67 31.81 2.97
CA ASN A 681 16.45 33.08 2.29
C ASN A 681 17.36 34.17 2.89
N ASN A 682 17.31 35.36 2.30
CA ASN A 682 18.15 36.48 2.70
C ASN A 682 17.91 36.99 4.14
N SER A 683 16.81 36.60 4.81
CA SER A 683 16.52 36.97 6.20
C SER A 683 17.13 36.00 7.23
N ASP A 684 17.65 34.85 6.79
CA ASP A 684 18.28 33.83 7.64
C ASP A 684 19.73 34.22 8.03
N HIS A 685 19.90 35.36 8.71
CA HIS A 685 21.22 35.92 9.03
C HIS A 685 21.96 35.26 10.22
N LYS A 686 21.60 34.05 10.68
CA LYS A 686 22.13 33.49 11.95
C LYS A 686 22.45 31.99 12.01
N LEU A 687 22.72 31.31 10.89
CA LEU A 687 23.15 29.89 10.96
C LEU A 687 24.47 29.70 10.21
N GLY A 688 25.54 30.12 10.86
CA GLY A 688 26.89 29.98 10.34
C GLY A 688 27.90 29.88 11.46
N THR A 689 27.86 28.78 12.22
CA THR A 689 29.00 28.03 12.79
C THR A 689 28.45 26.93 13.69
N ASP A 690 28.77 25.68 13.35
CA ASP A 690 28.72 24.47 14.17
C ASP A 690 27.35 23.85 14.58
N ASP A 691 27.16 22.59 14.15
CA ASP A 691 26.49 21.44 14.79
C ASP A 691 25.19 21.56 15.62
N GLU A 692 24.47 22.68 15.63
CA GLU A 692 23.18 22.77 16.32
C GLU A 692 21.97 22.61 15.38
N LYS A 693 21.07 21.72 15.82
CA LYS A 693 19.85 21.26 15.16
C LYS A 693 19.07 22.40 14.50
N PRO A 694 18.50 22.19 13.29
CA PRO A 694 17.48 23.10 12.79
C PRO A 694 16.34 23.14 13.81
N SER A 695 16.00 24.34 14.26
CA SER A 695 14.82 24.55 15.10
C SER A 695 13.60 24.14 14.30
N VAL A 696 13.09 22.95 14.60
CA VAL A 696 11.72 22.57 14.30
C VAL A 696 10.84 23.49 15.15
N THR A 697 10.44 24.62 14.59
CA THR A 697 9.38 25.43 15.15
C THR A 697 8.42 25.84 14.06
N GLY A 698 7.36 25.05 13.95
CA GLY A 698 6.02 25.50 13.59
C GLY A 698 5.72 25.54 12.11
N ASP A 699 4.54 24.99 11.77
CA ASP A 699 3.80 25.28 10.55
C ASP A 699 4.04 26.73 10.08
N ARG A 700 4.72 26.87 8.95
CA ARG A 700 4.49 27.87 7.92
C ARG A 700 5.21 27.49 6.64
#